data_AF-A0A2V8NG47-F1
#
_entry.id   AF-A0A2V8NG47-F1
#
_cell.length_a   1.000
_cell.length_b   1.000
_cell.length_c   1.000
_cell.angle_alpha   90.00
_cell.angle_beta   90.00
_cell.angle_gamma   90.00
#
_symmetry.space_group_name_H-M   'P 1'
#
loop_
_entity.id
_entity.type
_entity.pdbx_description
1 polymer ?
#
loop_
_entity_poly.entity_id
_entity_poly.type
_entity_poly.pdbx_seq_one_letter_code
_entity_poly.pdbx_strand_id
1 'polypeptide(L)'
;MSKDKKRPESGVVNLADARARLQRLRSRGATVSREELLAELEEIRLLLDNGLSSEVKARLTSLIAATRHDASLLAQARCILSASLEMQGRYRESLEAVQMYEAPEARAKLDAEARNCLRVQIGLAYNYTGDHPKAIALLNVALREETENGSSHAHLGAIYAALARVYRSISEFTIARDYSEKALEHYRETGDWRGLAESYFGIAMADTLEGNHEAGLENFEQAAKLVGDHPAPYLLGKIYSNMAGACWFLKRPQEGIRYLEKSISYYERTEHKASAALGYNNLGINLMLVGEWQRAQEALERALSLASEIDERGAQVPMILDSLGDLCTLRGDLEEARKFLDRAVALATENGNKWYSCQALRTLGRCYLAMNDAESALEKGRQALSLAESIGDRQAICESRLILAEANLLSNNLDVCAEELHKVAEQTTDSTTDLGFAGEAQRLQGLLAIAHGDATLAAQHFARSVSIFEMLGDRYRATRAHYEMGRASAATQPERAAEHLSRAVHTFRELGANLDLERAEEALAALDRNAPEQESATSALAQLLTLRLAEAVASRELLLRELAAVLDQETNASRVLIFEPAENNQLRVVVAHGCTSDEAAKIADELNRKETDAQKEKFAASHDSSIMTLRAPNAQPAILLLSPREAITLPNNISIEPLLRVVELGMDVCALRARTHAGHTAQNQDTLAGSSLMPGFIHSSPAMTRLVEEVHKIRSSDVTVLVTGESGTGKELVARAIHALSSRRSKVFMPFNCTAVPKELSEGYLFGYRRGAFTGAVSDSPGVIRSAAGGTLFLDEIGDLPLDVQPKLLRFLQEGEIQPLGEQRPAKVDVRIIAATNSDLEEMVAQGRFREDLYYRLNVIRLRVPPLRERRSEIPTIVNYYINHYSAKFGRRDIEITSQAVDLLMVCDWPGNVRQLCNEIQRIVARAEDGVVLTPDQLSPELRRMSAPETQQPSITPLSAVAPAPGQNITLADAIDELERRMIAEALRKHSGNISRAARELGLTRRGLYLKLERHDLSASA
;
A
#
# COMPACT_ATOMS: atom_id res chain seq x y z
N MET A 1 -34.99 -1.58 -44.79
CA MET A 1 -34.27 -1.42 -46.07
C MET A 1 -33.48 -0.14 -46.04
N SER A 2 -32.15 -0.23 -46.17
CA SER A 2 -31.20 0.79 -46.69
C SER A 2 -31.12 2.12 -45.91
N LYS A 3 -29.99 2.59 -45.37
CA LYS A 3 -28.57 2.37 -45.71
C LYS A 3 -27.67 2.88 -44.57
N ASP A 4 -26.53 2.22 -44.46
CA ASP A 4 -25.30 2.62 -43.77
C ASP A 4 -25.12 4.12 -43.51
N LYS A 5 -25.07 4.50 -42.23
CA LYS A 5 -24.15 5.57 -41.80
C LYS A 5 -22.86 4.89 -41.39
N LYS A 6 -21.91 4.83 -42.32
CA LYS A 6 -20.51 4.49 -42.05
C LYS A 6 -20.05 5.28 -40.82
N ARG A 7 -19.58 4.57 -39.79
CA ARG A 7 -18.70 5.17 -38.76
C ARG A 7 -17.49 5.75 -39.49
N PRO A 8 -17.06 6.98 -39.18
CA PRO A 8 -15.86 7.52 -39.82
C PRO A 8 -14.64 6.73 -39.35
N GLU A 9 -14.12 5.88 -40.24
CA GLU A 9 -12.79 5.29 -40.16
C GLU A 9 -11.74 6.38 -40.44
N SER A 10 -11.43 7.22 -39.45
CA SER A 10 -10.13 7.89 -39.33
C SER A 10 -10.05 8.64 -38.00
N GLY A 11 -9.29 8.09 -37.04
CA GLY A 11 -8.92 8.76 -35.78
C GLY A 11 -7.93 9.92 -35.95
N VAL A 12 -7.86 10.53 -37.14
CA VAL A 12 -7.03 11.69 -37.43
C VAL A 12 -7.96 12.86 -37.66
N VAL A 13 -8.02 13.80 -36.71
CA VAL A 13 -8.67 15.09 -36.93
C VAL A 13 -7.98 15.73 -38.13
N ASN A 14 -8.69 15.91 -39.25
CA ASN A 14 -8.13 16.56 -40.44
C ASN A 14 -7.93 18.05 -40.11
N LEU A 15 -6.74 18.38 -39.59
CA LEU A 15 -6.37 19.75 -39.19
C LEU A 15 -6.49 20.74 -40.35
N ALA A 16 -6.35 20.30 -41.61
CA ALA A 16 -6.53 21.16 -42.78
C ALA A 16 -8.01 21.53 -42.99
N ASP A 17 -8.92 20.57 -42.90
CA ASP A 17 -10.36 20.83 -42.98
C ASP A 17 -10.86 21.66 -41.79
N ALA A 18 -10.36 21.37 -40.59
CA ALA A 18 -10.67 22.14 -39.38
C ALA A 18 -10.19 23.60 -39.49
N ARG A 19 -8.96 23.83 -39.97
CA ARG A 19 -8.42 25.18 -40.22
C ARG A 19 -9.18 25.91 -41.33
N ALA A 20 -9.63 25.20 -42.37
CA ALA A 20 -10.48 25.77 -43.41
C ALA A 20 -11.86 26.20 -42.86
N ARG A 21 -12.46 25.43 -41.94
CA ARG A 21 -13.69 25.81 -41.23
C ARG A 21 -13.48 27.02 -40.32
N LEU A 22 -12.37 27.07 -39.58
CA LEU A 22 -11.98 28.23 -38.78
C LEU A 22 -11.84 29.52 -39.62
N GLN A 23 -11.23 29.42 -40.80
CA GLN A 23 -11.14 30.54 -41.75
C GLN A 23 -12.52 30.97 -42.26
N ARG A 24 -13.47 30.04 -42.45
CA ARG A 24 -14.88 30.38 -42.77
C ARG A 24 -15.58 31.08 -41.62
N LEU A 25 -15.38 30.62 -40.37
CA LEU A 25 -15.92 31.25 -39.16
C LEU A 25 -15.38 32.69 -38.99
N ARG A 26 -14.09 32.91 -39.26
CA ARG A 26 -13.47 34.25 -39.21
C ARG A 26 -13.92 35.19 -40.34
N SER A 27 -14.19 34.66 -41.53
CA SER A 27 -14.55 35.46 -42.70
C SER A 27 -16.05 35.80 -42.80
N ARG A 28 -16.94 35.03 -42.17
CA ARG A 28 -18.41 35.19 -42.32
C ARG A 28 -19.11 36.05 -41.26
N GLY A 29 -18.45 36.46 -40.17
CA GLY A 29 -19.11 37.28 -39.14
C GLY A 29 -20.43 36.68 -38.63
N ALA A 30 -21.40 37.51 -38.24
CA ALA A 30 -22.69 37.14 -37.62
C ALA A 30 -23.67 36.26 -38.48
N THR A 31 -23.18 35.57 -39.51
CA THR A 31 -23.98 34.74 -40.44
C THR A 31 -23.74 33.22 -40.30
N VAL A 32 -22.99 32.78 -39.28
CA VAL A 32 -22.72 31.36 -38.99
C VAL A 32 -23.93 30.73 -38.29
N SER A 33 -24.33 29.52 -38.70
CA SER A 33 -25.47 28.83 -38.09
C SER A 33 -25.12 28.25 -36.71
N ARG A 34 -26.12 28.10 -35.83
CA ARG A 34 -25.94 27.48 -34.50
C ARG A 34 -25.41 26.04 -34.59
N GLU A 35 -25.82 25.29 -35.61
CA GLU A 35 -25.35 23.92 -35.87
C GLU A 35 -23.86 23.87 -36.24
N GLU A 36 -23.38 24.82 -37.06
CA GLU A 36 -21.96 24.93 -37.39
C GLU A 36 -21.11 25.26 -36.16
N LEU A 37 -21.61 26.11 -35.26
CA LEU A 37 -20.93 26.45 -34.00
C LEU A 37 -20.89 25.29 -33.00
N LEU A 38 -21.96 24.49 -32.91
CA LEU A 38 -21.99 23.27 -32.08
C LEU A 38 -21.03 22.20 -32.61
N ALA A 39 -20.98 21.99 -33.93
CA ALA A 39 -20.03 21.06 -34.54
C ALA A 39 -18.57 21.48 -34.27
N GLU A 40 -18.28 22.78 -34.36
CA GLU A 40 -16.95 23.32 -34.01
C GLU A 40 -16.61 23.07 -32.52
N LEU A 41 -17.58 23.27 -31.61
CA LEU A 41 -17.40 23.03 -30.18
C LEU A 41 -17.03 21.55 -29.90
N GLU A 42 -17.72 20.60 -30.54
CA GLU A 42 -17.42 19.16 -30.40
C GLU A 42 -16.05 18.78 -30.97
N GLU A 43 -15.66 19.36 -32.11
CA GLU A 43 -14.30 19.16 -32.64
C GLU A 43 -13.22 19.72 -31.70
N ILE A 44 -13.48 20.84 -31.02
CA ILE A 44 -12.58 21.39 -30.02
C ILE A 44 -12.48 20.44 -28.81
N ARG A 45 -13.59 19.85 -28.35
CA ARG A 45 -13.56 18.82 -27.28
C ARG A 45 -12.70 17.63 -27.69
N LEU A 46 -12.83 17.17 -28.94
CA LEU A 46 -11.99 16.09 -29.46
C LEU A 46 -10.50 16.47 -29.51
N LEU A 47 -10.17 17.70 -29.90
CA LEU A 47 -8.78 18.19 -29.85
C LEU A 47 -8.24 18.25 -28.42
N LEU A 48 -9.09 18.60 -27.45
CA LEU A 48 -8.74 18.60 -26.03
C LEU A 48 -8.44 17.18 -25.52
N ASP A 49 -9.26 16.19 -25.89
CA ASP A 49 -9.00 14.76 -25.57
C ASP A 49 -7.67 14.27 -26.17
N ASN A 50 -7.32 14.77 -27.36
CA ASN A 50 -6.04 14.53 -28.00
C ASN A 50 -4.86 15.30 -27.37
N GLY A 51 -5.11 16.13 -26.35
CA GLY A 51 -4.08 16.93 -25.68
C GLY A 51 -3.47 18.02 -26.56
N LEU A 52 -4.20 18.51 -27.57
CA LEU A 52 -3.76 19.56 -28.51
C LEU A 52 -4.19 20.95 -28.01
N SER A 53 -3.72 21.31 -26.82
CA SER A 53 -4.23 22.46 -26.06
C SER A 53 -3.98 23.83 -26.73
N SER A 54 -2.93 23.98 -27.53
CA SER A 54 -2.62 25.21 -28.27
C SER A 54 -3.58 25.45 -29.43
N GLU A 55 -3.89 24.39 -30.19
CA GLU A 55 -4.89 24.45 -31.25
C GLU A 55 -6.29 24.69 -30.64
N VAL A 56 -6.62 24.03 -29.52
CA VAL A 56 -7.86 24.28 -28.76
C VAL A 56 -7.99 25.76 -28.40
N LYS A 57 -6.96 26.38 -27.83
CA LYS A 57 -6.97 27.81 -27.47
C LYS A 57 -7.19 28.73 -28.69
N ALA A 58 -6.51 28.45 -29.81
CA ALA A 58 -6.64 29.24 -31.04
C ALA A 58 -8.05 29.16 -31.64
N ARG A 59 -8.63 27.95 -31.65
CA ARG A 59 -10.00 27.71 -32.13
C ARG A 59 -11.03 28.34 -31.20
N LEU A 60 -10.89 28.16 -29.89
CA LEU A 60 -11.78 28.76 -28.87
C LEU A 60 -11.79 30.28 -28.93
N THR A 61 -10.64 30.92 -29.15
CA THR A 61 -10.59 32.39 -29.28
C THR A 61 -11.47 32.87 -30.44
N SER A 62 -11.48 32.13 -31.55
CA SER A 62 -12.30 32.45 -32.73
C SER A 62 -13.78 32.12 -32.48
N LEU A 63 -14.06 30.98 -31.83
CA LEU A 63 -15.42 30.55 -31.49
C LEU A 63 -16.09 31.50 -30.48
N ILE A 64 -15.37 31.95 -29.45
CA ILE A 64 -15.84 32.93 -28.45
C ILE A 64 -16.21 34.26 -29.13
N ALA A 65 -15.47 34.67 -30.15
CA ALA A 65 -15.80 35.87 -30.91
C ALA A 65 -17.07 35.69 -31.78
N ALA A 66 -17.25 34.51 -32.38
CA ALA A 66 -18.40 34.18 -33.22
C ALA A 66 -19.70 33.95 -32.42
N THR A 67 -19.60 33.56 -31.15
CA THR A 67 -20.73 33.18 -30.28
C THR A 67 -21.26 34.32 -29.41
N ARG A 68 -20.82 35.56 -29.64
CA ARG A 68 -21.25 36.74 -28.85
C ARG A 68 -22.78 36.94 -28.78
N HIS A 69 -23.52 36.41 -29.76
CA HIS A 69 -24.98 36.51 -29.84
C HIS A 69 -25.73 35.29 -29.30
N ASP A 70 -25.04 34.21 -28.92
CA ASP A 70 -25.61 33.01 -28.28
C ASP A 70 -24.98 32.83 -26.88
N ALA A 71 -25.72 33.23 -25.85
CA ALA A 71 -25.23 33.25 -24.48
C ALA A 71 -24.85 31.86 -23.95
N SER A 72 -25.62 30.81 -24.33
CA SER A 72 -25.36 29.43 -23.91
C SER A 72 -24.10 28.88 -24.56
N LEU A 73 -23.94 29.05 -25.88
CA LEU A 73 -22.80 28.49 -26.60
C LEU A 73 -21.50 29.21 -26.23
N LEU A 74 -21.57 30.52 -25.97
CA LEU A 74 -20.46 31.30 -25.40
C LEU A 74 -20.04 30.78 -24.01
N ALA A 75 -21.01 30.46 -23.15
CA ALA A 75 -20.75 29.89 -21.83
C ALA A 75 -20.07 28.51 -21.92
N GLN A 76 -20.55 27.62 -22.80
CA GLN A 76 -19.93 26.31 -23.01
C GLN A 76 -18.50 26.43 -23.58
N ALA A 77 -18.27 27.33 -24.53
CA ALA A 77 -16.93 27.60 -25.07
C ALA A 77 -15.96 28.10 -23.98
N ARG A 78 -16.44 28.93 -23.05
CA ARG A 78 -15.65 29.38 -21.88
C ARG A 78 -15.36 28.25 -20.89
N CYS A 79 -16.28 27.30 -20.69
CA CYS A 79 -16.00 26.12 -19.87
C CYS A 79 -14.85 25.30 -20.45
N ILE A 80 -14.85 25.06 -21.76
CA ILE A 80 -13.77 24.32 -22.44
C ILE A 80 -12.44 25.10 -22.39
N LEU A 81 -12.49 26.44 -22.49
CA LEU A 81 -11.32 27.28 -22.30
C LEU A 81 -10.72 27.12 -20.90
N SER A 82 -11.58 27.16 -19.87
CA SER A 82 -11.19 26.94 -18.47
C SER A 82 -10.56 25.55 -18.28
N ALA A 83 -11.20 24.49 -18.77
CA ALA A 83 -10.65 23.13 -18.70
C ALA A 83 -9.30 22.98 -19.44
N SER A 84 -9.14 23.62 -20.60
CA SER A 84 -7.88 23.63 -21.35
C SER A 84 -6.76 24.37 -20.60
N LEU A 85 -7.08 25.47 -19.94
CA LEU A 85 -6.14 26.21 -19.09
C LEU A 85 -5.74 25.41 -17.85
N GLU A 86 -6.67 24.65 -17.25
CA GLU A 86 -6.39 23.71 -16.16
C GLU A 86 -5.40 22.63 -16.58
N MET A 87 -5.59 22.03 -17.76
CA MET A 87 -4.65 21.03 -18.31
C MET A 87 -3.24 21.59 -18.57
N GLN A 88 -3.10 22.92 -18.70
CA GLN A 88 -1.82 23.62 -18.81
C GLN A 88 -1.26 24.10 -17.46
N GLY A 89 -1.96 23.85 -16.34
CA GLY A 89 -1.57 24.35 -15.02
C GLY A 89 -1.84 25.84 -14.78
N ARG A 90 -2.61 26.49 -15.66
CA ARG A 90 -2.93 27.94 -15.60
C ARG A 90 -4.21 28.19 -14.81
N TYR A 91 -4.22 27.78 -13.54
CA TYR A 91 -5.43 27.72 -12.71
C TYR A 91 -6.10 29.07 -12.47
N ARG A 92 -5.31 30.15 -12.31
CA ARG A 92 -5.86 31.50 -12.14
C ARG A 92 -6.62 31.99 -13.38
N GLU A 93 -6.02 31.80 -14.56
CA GLU A 93 -6.65 32.16 -15.82
C GLU A 93 -7.85 31.26 -16.14
N SER A 94 -7.81 29.99 -15.72
CA SER A 94 -8.97 29.11 -15.77
C SER A 94 -10.15 29.70 -15.01
N LEU A 95 -9.93 30.13 -13.76
CA LEU A 95 -10.98 30.75 -12.95
C LEU A 95 -11.48 32.03 -13.61
N GLU A 96 -10.59 32.93 -14.03
CA GLU A 96 -10.95 34.19 -14.71
C GLU A 96 -11.82 33.96 -15.96
N ALA A 97 -11.64 32.85 -16.68
CA ALA A 97 -12.43 32.51 -17.86
C ALA A 97 -13.92 32.23 -17.56
N VAL A 98 -14.26 31.81 -16.34
CA VAL A 98 -15.63 31.41 -15.95
C VAL A 98 -16.21 32.19 -14.78
N GLN A 99 -15.39 32.92 -14.00
CA GLN A 99 -15.79 33.61 -12.76
C GLN A 99 -16.96 34.59 -12.95
N MET A 100 -17.04 35.22 -14.11
CA MET A 100 -18.12 36.16 -14.47
C MET A 100 -19.52 35.53 -14.42
N TYR A 101 -19.62 34.20 -14.46
CA TYR A 101 -20.88 33.46 -14.37
C TYR A 101 -21.26 33.03 -12.95
N GLU A 102 -20.51 33.43 -11.91
CA GLU A 102 -20.95 33.25 -10.52
C GLU A 102 -22.23 34.02 -10.23
N ALA A 103 -22.37 35.22 -10.81
CA ALA A 103 -23.56 36.04 -10.66
C ALA A 103 -24.81 35.30 -11.17
N PRO A 104 -25.87 35.13 -10.36
CA PRO A 104 -27.12 34.51 -10.79
C PRO A 104 -27.71 35.15 -12.05
N GLU A 105 -27.55 36.47 -12.20
CA GLU A 105 -28.04 37.25 -13.34
C GLU A 105 -27.36 36.85 -14.66
N ALA A 106 -26.08 36.46 -14.59
CA ALA A 106 -25.32 35.99 -15.75
C ALA A 106 -25.76 34.57 -16.18
N ARG A 107 -26.22 33.74 -15.24
CA ARG A 107 -26.70 32.37 -15.48
C ARG A 107 -28.18 32.30 -15.86
N ALA A 108 -28.98 33.30 -15.49
CA ALA A 108 -30.42 33.34 -15.75
C ALA A 108 -30.78 33.29 -17.25
N LYS A 109 -29.87 33.75 -18.12
CA LYS A 109 -30.06 33.79 -19.58
C LYS A 109 -29.62 32.51 -20.31
N LEU A 110 -29.13 31.51 -19.57
CA LEU A 110 -28.56 30.28 -20.12
C LEU A 110 -29.59 29.13 -20.08
N ASP A 111 -29.49 28.23 -21.05
CA ASP A 111 -30.17 26.93 -20.97
C ASP A 111 -29.62 26.06 -19.83
N ALA A 112 -30.34 24.98 -19.51
CA ALA A 112 -30.03 24.12 -18.38
C ALA A 112 -28.64 23.48 -18.50
N GLU A 113 -28.27 23.03 -19.70
CA GLU A 113 -26.99 22.37 -19.97
C GLU A 113 -25.80 23.34 -19.76
N ALA A 114 -25.85 24.53 -20.37
CA ALA A 114 -24.80 25.54 -20.21
C ALA A 114 -24.69 26.02 -18.76
N ARG A 115 -25.82 26.13 -18.05
CA ARG A 115 -25.84 26.48 -16.63
C ARG A 115 -25.18 25.40 -15.78
N ASN A 116 -25.44 24.12 -16.06
CA ASN A 116 -24.86 23.00 -15.34
C ASN A 116 -23.34 22.93 -15.56
N CYS A 117 -22.88 22.94 -16.82
CA CYS A 117 -21.46 22.92 -17.17
C CYS A 117 -20.67 24.05 -16.47
N LEU A 118 -21.22 25.27 -16.43
CA LEU A 118 -20.57 26.38 -15.75
C LEU A 118 -20.43 26.17 -14.25
N ARG A 119 -21.47 25.65 -13.58
CA ARG A 119 -21.40 25.44 -12.12
C ARG A 119 -20.33 24.40 -11.76
N VAL A 120 -20.29 23.32 -12.53
CA VAL A 120 -19.27 22.28 -12.39
C VAL A 120 -17.88 22.87 -12.62
N GLN A 121 -17.69 23.59 -13.72
CA GLN A 121 -16.39 24.14 -14.08
C GLN A 121 -15.91 25.25 -13.12
N ILE A 122 -16.80 26.12 -12.64
CA ILE A 122 -16.47 27.11 -11.61
C ILE A 122 -16.05 26.41 -10.30
N GLY A 123 -16.77 25.36 -9.89
CA GLY A 123 -16.40 24.54 -8.73
C GLY A 123 -14.99 23.95 -8.88
N LEU A 124 -14.69 23.38 -10.05
CA LEU A 124 -13.37 22.84 -10.36
C LEU A 124 -12.27 23.92 -10.37
N ALA A 125 -12.54 25.10 -10.95
CA ALA A 125 -11.59 26.20 -10.98
C ALA A 125 -11.28 26.73 -9.55
N TYR A 126 -12.27 26.77 -8.66
CA TYR A 126 -12.04 27.08 -7.24
C TYR A 126 -11.21 26.01 -6.53
N ASN A 127 -11.46 24.75 -6.85
CA ASN A 127 -10.66 23.65 -6.31
C ASN A 127 -9.17 23.80 -6.69
N TYR A 128 -8.87 24.08 -7.96
CA TYR A 128 -7.49 24.23 -8.43
C TYR A 128 -6.80 25.50 -7.96
N THR A 129 -7.54 26.52 -7.53
CA THR A 129 -7.00 27.74 -6.91
C THR A 129 -6.87 27.63 -5.38
N GLY A 130 -7.31 26.52 -4.78
CA GLY A 130 -7.16 26.20 -3.36
C GLY A 130 -8.35 26.58 -2.48
N ASP A 131 -9.43 27.14 -3.03
CA ASP A 131 -10.66 27.47 -2.28
C ASP A 131 -11.64 26.29 -2.30
N HIS A 132 -11.22 25.18 -1.67
CA HIS A 132 -12.01 23.95 -1.58
C HIS A 132 -13.38 24.14 -0.90
N PRO A 133 -13.52 24.91 0.19
CA PRO A 133 -14.83 25.13 0.82
C PRO A 133 -15.83 25.79 -0.13
N LYS A 134 -15.39 26.80 -0.90
CA LYS A 134 -16.25 27.44 -1.89
C LYS A 134 -16.61 26.50 -3.04
N ALA A 135 -15.66 25.69 -3.50
CA ALA A 135 -15.91 24.66 -4.51
C ALA A 135 -17.00 23.67 -4.05
N ILE A 136 -16.88 23.12 -2.83
CA ILE A 136 -17.86 22.19 -2.25
C ILE A 136 -19.24 22.87 -2.13
N ALA A 137 -19.29 24.09 -1.60
CA ALA A 137 -20.54 24.82 -1.44
C ALA A 137 -21.27 25.01 -2.78
N LEU A 138 -20.55 25.45 -3.83
CA LEU A 138 -21.13 25.67 -5.16
C LEU A 138 -21.65 24.37 -5.79
N LEU A 139 -20.89 23.28 -5.68
CA LEU A 139 -21.27 21.97 -6.22
C LEU A 139 -22.44 21.35 -5.47
N ASN A 140 -22.51 21.48 -4.14
CA ASN A 140 -23.65 20.99 -3.35
C ASN A 140 -24.94 21.76 -3.62
N VAL A 141 -24.86 23.07 -3.89
CA VAL A 141 -26.03 23.84 -4.35
C VAL A 141 -26.45 23.38 -5.75
N ALA A 142 -25.49 23.13 -6.66
CA ALA A 142 -25.80 22.57 -7.97
C ALA A 142 -26.47 21.19 -7.89
N LEU A 143 -25.99 20.32 -7.00
CA LEU A 143 -26.54 18.98 -6.79
C LEU A 143 -27.99 19.01 -6.30
N ARG A 144 -28.28 19.87 -5.30
CA ARG A 144 -29.65 20.04 -4.78
C ARG A 144 -30.61 20.51 -5.86
N GLU A 145 -30.24 21.55 -6.61
CA GLU A 145 -31.11 22.11 -7.66
C GLU A 145 -31.36 21.14 -8.83
N GLU A 146 -30.38 20.32 -9.24
CA GLU A 146 -30.59 19.29 -10.29
C GLU A 146 -31.44 18.11 -9.78
N THR A 147 -31.41 17.84 -8.48
CA THR A 147 -32.26 16.82 -7.87
C THR A 147 -33.72 17.28 -7.80
N GLU A 148 -33.95 18.57 -7.52
CA GLU A 148 -35.29 19.18 -7.41
C GLU A 148 -35.98 19.42 -8.77
N ASN A 149 -35.22 19.78 -9.82
CA ASN A 149 -35.78 20.21 -11.12
C ASN A 149 -36.03 19.07 -12.14
N GLY A 150 -35.88 17.80 -11.72
CA GLY A 150 -35.96 16.64 -12.61
C GLY A 150 -34.57 16.28 -13.16
N SER A 151 -34.02 15.17 -12.68
CA SER A 151 -32.59 14.87 -12.81
C SER A 151 -32.18 14.33 -14.17
N SER A 152 -31.23 15.00 -14.83
CA SER A 152 -30.45 14.42 -15.93
C SER A 152 -29.31 13.58 -15.36
N HIS A 153 -29.24 12.29 -15.71
CA HIS A 153 -28.13 11.43 -15.31
C HIS A 153 -26.77 12.02 -15.72
N ALA A 154 -26.68 12.68 -16.88
CA ALA A 154 -25.44 13.31 -17.33
C ALA A 154 -24.99 14.46 -16.41
N HIS A 155 -25.94 15.28 -15.96
CA HIS A 155 -25.67 16.42 -15.06
C HIS A 155 -25.28 15.95 -13.66
N LEU A 156 -26.01 14.98 -13.09
CA LEU A 156 -25.68 14.41 -11.79
C LEU A 156 -24.31 13.72 -11.82
N GLY A 157 -24.02 12.96 -12.88
CA GLY A 157 -22.71 12.34 -13.07
C GLY A 157 -21.57 13.37 -13.04
N ALA A 158 -21.72 14.50 -13.74
CA ALA A 158 -20.71 15.55 -13.78
C ALA A 158 -20.51 16.25 -12.42
N ILE A 159 -21.59 16.51 -11.68
CA ILE A 159 -21.51 17.12 -10.34
C ILE A 159 -20.84 16.18 -9.35
N TYR A 160 -21.20 14.90 -9.35
CA TYR A 160 -20.58 13.91 -8.47
C TYR A 160 -19.11 13.68 -8.81
N ALA A 161 -18.74 13.61 -10.09
CA ALA A 161 -17.34 13.50 -10.51
C ALA A 161 -16.52 14.71 -10.08
N ALA A 162 -17.10 15.92 -10.13
CA ALA A 162 -16.45 17.13 -9.64
C ALA A 162 -16.29 17.12 -8.12
N LEU A 163 -17.33 16.77 -7.35
CA LEU A 163 -17.25 16.62 -5.90
C LEU A 163 -16.18 15.61 -5.50
N ALA A 164 -16.13 14.45 -6.17
CA ALA A 164 -15.08 13.46 -5.97
C ALA A 164 -13.67 14.04 -6.16
N ARG A 165 -13.49 14.88 -7.19
CA ARG A 165 -12.21 15.56 -7.44
C ARG A 165 -11.85 16.55 -6.33
N VAL A 166 -12.81 17.31 -5.82
CA VAL A 166 -12.60 18.27 -4.73
C VAL A 166 -12.24 17.56 -3.42
N TYR A 167 -13.00 16.54 -3.03
CA TYR A 167 -12.73 15.77 -1.82
C TYR A 167 -11.37 15.06 -1.87
N ARG A 168 -10.95 14.58 -3.06
CA ARG A 168 -9.60 14.04 -3.24
C ARG A 168 -8.50 15.09 -3.05
N SER A 169 -8.73 16.34 -3.48
CA SER A 169 -7.77 17.45 -3.30
C SER A 169 -7.55 17.83 -1.84
N ILE A 170 -8.51 17.57 -0.95
CA ILE A 170 -8.40 17.78 0.50
C ILE A 170 -8.13 16.49 1.28
N SER A 171 -7.71 15.42 0.59
CA SER A 171 -7.36 14.12 1.16
C SER A 171 -8.49 13.34 1.85
N GLU A 172 -9.75 13.64 1.52
CA GLU A 172 -10.93 12.90 1.97
C GLU A 172 -11.25 11.75 0.99
N PHE A 173 -10.37 10.75 0.94
CA PHE A 173 -10.38 9.72 -0.11
C PHE A 173 -11.61 8.80 -0.06
N THR A 174 -12.11 8.47 1.13
CA THR A 174 -13.35 7.69 1.29
C THR A 174 -14.56 8.41 0.67
N ILE A 175 -14.71 9.70 0.94
CA ILE A 175 -15.78 10.54 0.38
C ILE A 175 -15.59 10.70 -1.13
N ALA A 176 -14.34 10.89 -1.58
CA ALA A 176 -14.03 10.97 -3.00
C ALA A 176 -14.39 9.67 -3.76
N ARG A 177 -14.17 8.50 -3.14
CA ARG A 177 -14.56 7.20 -3.68
C ARG A 177 -16.08 7.08 -3.82
N ASP A 178 -16.84 7.36 -2.75
CA ASP A 178 -18.32 7.30 -2.77
C ASP A 178 -18.91 8.21 -3.87
N TYR A 179 -18.40 9.44 -4.00
CA TYR A 179 -18.84 10.32 -5.08
C TYR A 179 -18.43 9.82 -6.47
N SER A 180 -17.27 9.16 -6.61
CA SER A 180 -16.85 8.57 -7.87
C SER A 180 -17.74 7.37 -8.25
N GLU A 181 -18.17 6.56 -7.27
CA GLU A 181 -19.12 5.46 -7.47
C GLU A 181 -20.51 5.97 -7.87
N LYS A 182 -21.01 7.03 -7.21
CA LYS A 182 -22.26 7.70 -7.62
C LYS A 182 -22.17 8.26 -9.03
N ALA A 183 -21.06 8.92 -9.37
CA ALA A 183 -20.84 9.41 -10.73
C ALA A 183 -20.86 8.25 -11.74
N LEU A 184 -20.20 7.13 -11.41
CA LEU A 184 -20.16 5.93 -12.24
C LEU A 184 -21.54 5.35 -12.51
N GLU A 185 -22.42 5.28 -11.49
CA GLU A 185 -23.81 4.82 -11.66
C GLU A 185 -24.57 5.68 -12.67
N HIS A 186 -24.46 7.00 -12.57
CA HIS A 186 -25.11 7.91 -13.50
C HIS A 186 -24.55 7.81 -14.92
N TYR A 187 -23.23 7.68 -15.08
CA TYR A 187 -22.61 7.54 -16.40
C TYR A 187 -22.88 6.17 -17.06
N ARG A 188 -23.18 5.12 -16.28
CA ARG A 188 -23.64 3.82 -16.82
C ARG A 188 -24.99 3.96 -17.52
N GLU A 189 -25.89 4.77 -16.98
CA GLU A 189 -27.21 5.02 -17.57
C GLU A 189 -27.13 5.86 -18.86
N THR A 190 -26.17 6.78 -18.94
CA THR A 190 -25.98 7.61 -20.16
C THR A 190 -25.14 6.94 -21.24
N GLY A 191 -24.31 5.96 -20.87
CA GLY A 191 -23.33 5.35 -21.77
C GLY A 191 -22.16 6.26 -22.14
N ASP A 192 -21.91 7.32 -21.35
CA ASP A 192 -20.79 8.24 -21.59
C ASP A 192 -19.47 7.60 -21.15
N TRP A 193 -18.71 7.10 -22.13
CA TRP A 193 -17.43 6.45 -21.89
C TRP A 193 -16.41 7.36 -21.17
N ARG A 194 -16.46 8.69 -21.38
CA ARG A 194 -15.52 9.63 -20.73
C ARG A 194 -15.81 9.69 -19.24
N GLY A 195 -17.06 9.92 -18.89
CA GLY A 195 -17.52 9.94 -17.50
C GLY A 195 -17.25 8.61 -16.79
N LEU A 196 -17.48 7.47 -17.46
CA LEU A 196 -17.15 6.15 -16.92
C LEU A 196 -15.64 5.99 -16.65
N ALA A 197 -14.79 6.31 -17.63
CA ALA A 197 -13.34 6.20 -17.48
C ALA A 197 -12.79 7.14 -16.40
N GLU A 198 -13.27 8.38 -16.33
CA GLU A 198 -12.89 9.34 -15.29
C GLU A 198 -13.36 8.90 -13.89
N SER A 199 -14.53 8.27 -13.79
CA SER A 199 -15.04 7.77 -12.51
C SER A 199 -14.20 6.60 -11.98
N TYR A 200 -13.89 5.61 -12.83
CA TYR A 200 -12.95 4.53 -12.47
C TYR A 200 -11.55 5.07 -12.13
N PHE A 201 -11.05 6.05 -12.88
CA PHE A 201 -9.80 6.73 -12.55
C PHE A 201 -9.87 7.43 -11.17
N GLY A 202 -11.01 8.04 -10.83
CA GLY A 202 -11.27 8.66 -9.54
C GLY A 202 -11.22 7.66 -8.38
N ILE A 203 -11.90 6.52 -8.53
CA ILE A 203 -11.88 5.40 -7.57
C ILE A 203 -10.46 4.88 -7.41
N ALA A 204 -9.77 4.61 -8.52
CA ALA A 204 -8.40 4.10 -8.52
C ALA A 204 -7.42 5.03 -7.80
N MET A 205 -7.56 6.34 -8.00
CA MET A 205 -6.76 7.35 -7.30
C MET A 205 -7.04 7.34 -5.79
N ALA A 206 -8.31 7.25 -5.38
CA ALA A 206 -8.67 7.16 -3.96
C ALA A 206 -8.09 5.89 -3.31
N ASP A 207 -8.22 4.73 -3.97
CA ASP A 207 -7.65 3.47 -3.51
C ASP A 207 -6.12 3.55 -3.35
N THR A 208 -5.44 4.07 -4.37
CA THR A 208 -3.97 4.18 -4.37
C THR A 208 -3.49 5.13 -3.26
N LEU A 209 -4.15 6.26 -3.06
CA LEU A 209 -3.79 7.24 -2.01
C LEU A 209 -4.11 6.73 -0.60
N GLU A 210 -5.05 5.79 -0.47
CA GLU A 210 -5.31 5.06 0.78
C GLU A 210 -4.39 3.84 0.98
N GLY A 211 -3.48 3.56 0.05
CA GLY A 211 -2.56 2.42 0.14
C GLY A 211 -3.13 1.09 -0.38
N ASN A 212 -4.35 1.09 -0.92
CA ASN A 212 -4.98 -0.08 -1.54
C ASN A 212 -4.51 -0.21 -3.01
N HIS A 213 -3.20 -0.36 -3.23
CA HIS A 213 -2.60 -0.24 -4.56
C HIS A 213 -3.06 -1.29 -5.57
N GLU A 214 -3.39 -2.52 -5.14
CA GLU A 214 -3.94 -3.56 -6.02
C GLU A 214 -5.33 -3.19 -6.56
N ALA A 215 -6.26 -2.83 -5.66
CA ALA A 215 -7.59 -2.36 -6.06
C ALA A 215 -7.51 -1.11 -6.96
N GLY A 216 -6.57 -0.21 -6.65
CA GLY A 216 -6.27 0.94 -7.49
C GLY A 216 -5.84 0.52 -8.90
N LEU A 217 -4.94 -0.45 -9.01
CA LEU A 217 -4.46 -0.97 -10.30
C LEU A 217 -5.60 -1.59 -11.12
N GLU A 218 -6.45 -2.42 -10.50
CA GLU A 218 -7.63 -3.00 -11.14
C GLU A 218 -8.58 -1.93 -11.68
N ASN A 219 -8.85 -0.88 -10.90
CA ASN A 219 -9.71 0.22 -11.31
C ASN A 219 -9.08 1.07 -12.43
N PHE A 220 -7.76 1.29 -12.42
CA PHE A 220 -7.06 1.91 -13.54
C PHE A 220 -7.16 1.09 -14.83
N GLU A 221 -7.04 -0.24 -14.74
CA GLU A 221 -7.24 -1.11 -15.90
C GLU A 221 -8.66 -1.00 -16.48
N GLN A 222 -9.68 -0.92 -15.63
CA GLN A 222 -11.05 -0.71 -16.08
C GLN A 222 -11.20 0.64 -16.78
N ALA A 223 -10.60 1.71 -16.23
CA ALA A 223 -10.56 3.01 -16.88
C ALA A 223 -9.91 2.93 -18.27
N ALA A 224 -8.75 2.28 -18.38
CA ALA A 224 -8.05 2.11 -19.67
C ALA A 224 -8.87 1.29 -20.69
N LYS A 225 -9.54 0.21 -20.24
CA LYS A 225 -10.43 -0.62 -21.09
C LYS A 225 -11.60 0.18 -21.63
N LEU A 226 -12.18 1.08 -20.83
CA LEU A 226 -13.28 1.95 -21.24
C LEU A 226 -12.85 3.00 -22.26
N VAL A 227 -11.61 3.51 -22.17
CA VAL A 227 -11.06 4.37 -23.21
C VAL A 227 -10.86 3.59 -24.51
N GLY A 228 -10.34 2.37 -24.46
CA GLY A 228 -10.23 1.48 -25.63
C GLY A 228 -9.57 2.17 -26.84
N ASP A 229 -10.27 2.17 -27.98
CA ASP A 229 -9.81 2.78 -29.24
C ASP A 229 -10.21 4.26 -29.39
N HIS A 230 -10.79 4.89 -28.35
CA HIS A 230 -11.14 6.31 -28.41
C HIS A 230 -9.87 7.18 -28.48
N PRO A 231 -9.89 8.30 -29.24
CA PRO A 231 -8.74 9.17 -29.42
C PRO A 231 -8.52 10.09 -28.20
N ALA A 232 -8.17 9.48 -27.06
CA ALA A 232 -7.87 10.15 -25.80
C ALA A 232 -6.47 9.81 -25.26
N PRO A 233 -5.39 10.08 -26.03
CA PRO A 233 -4.03 9.80 -25.63
C PRO A 233 -3.63 10.48 -24.32
N TYR A 234 -4.12 11.69 -24.04
CA TYR A 234 -3.81 12.38 -22.78
C TYR A 234 -4.33 11.61 -21.56
N LEU A 235 -5.59 11.13 -21.62
CA LEU A 235 -6.20 10.35 -20.55
C LEU A 235 -5.51 8.99 -20.37
N LEU A 236 -5.17 8.31 -21.47
CA LEU A 236 -4.41 7.05 -21.41
C LEU A 236 -3.02 7.24 -20.80
N GLY A 237 -2.30 8.30 -21.20
CA GLY A 237 -1.03 8.67 -20.57
C GLY A 237 -1.19 8.88 -19.06
N LYS A 238 -2.23 9.59 -18.64
CA LYS A 238 -2.53 9.81 -17.22
C LYS A 238 -2.86 8.52 -16.47
N ILE A 239 -3.65 7.62 -17.05
CA ILE A 239 -3.98 6.33 -16.43
C ILE A 239 -2.70 5.51 -16.24
N TYR A 240 -1.94 5.27 -17.31
CA TYR A 240 -0.75 4.41 -17.26
C TYR A 240 0.37 4.97 -16.37
N SER A 241 0.57 6.30 -16.33
CA SER A 241 1.53 6.90 -15.40
C SER A 241 1.15 6.67 -13.93
N ASN A 242 -0.14 6.70 -13.59
CA ASN A 242 -0.60 6.42 -12.24
C ASN A 242 -0.57 4.92 -11.91
N MET A 243 -0.82 4.03 -12.88
CA MET A 243 -0.59 2.59 -12.72
C MET A 243 0.86 2.29 -12.38
N ALA A 244 1.81 2.94 -13.05
CA ALA A 244 3.22 2.82 -12.70
C ALA A 244 3.53 3.31 -11.27
N GLY A 245 2.88 4.40 -10.85
CA GLY A 245 2.93 4.88 -9.47
C GLY A 245 2.42 3.84 -8.46
N ALA A 246 1.33 3.13 -8.76
CA ALA A 246 0.85 2.03 -7.92
C ALA A 246 1.85 0.87 -7.86
N CYS A 247 2.45 0.49 -9.00
CA CYS A 247 3.48 -0.56 -9.07
C CYS A 247 4.73 -0.22 -8.24
N TRP A 248 5.11 1.06 -8.13
CA TRP A 248 6.21 1.50 -7.28
C TRP A 248 5.99 1.12 -5.80
N PHE A 249 4.80 1.38 -5.27
CA PHE A 249 4.45 1.03 -3.89
C PHE A 249 4.29 -0.48 -3.69
N LEU A 250 3.80 -1.19 -4.71
CA LEU A 250 3.73 -2.66 -4.72
C LEU A 250 5.09 -3.35 -4.89
N LYS A 251 6.19 -2.60 -5.06
CA LYS A 251 7.53 -3.13 -5.33
C LYS A 251 7.57 -4.02 -6.58
N ARG A 252 6.86 -3.61 -7.64
CA ARG A 252 6.80 -4.28 -8.95
C ARG A 252 7.43 -3.42 -10.05
N PRO A 253 8.75 -3.17 -10.02
CA PRO A 253 9.40 -2.22 -10.94
C PRO A 253 9.29 -2.64 -12.42
N GLN A 254 9.29 -3.95 -12.71
CA GLN A 254 9.14 -4.46 -14.08
C GLN A 254 7.78 -4.15 -14.70
N GLU A 255 6.70 -4.24 -13.93
CA GLU A 255 5.37 -3.82 -14.39
C GLU A 255 5.29 -2.29 -14.51
N GLY A 256 5.88 -1.57 -13.55
CA GLY A 256 5.99 -0.11 -13.58
C GLY A 256 6.66 0.40 -14.86
N ILE A 257 7.77 -0.21 -15.28
CA ILE A 257 8.48 0.09 -16.53
C ILE A 257 7.54 -0.04 -17.74
N ARG A 258 6.82 -1.16 -17.86
CA ARG A 258 5.87 -1.38 -18.97
C ARG A 258 4.75 -0.33 -19.01
N TYR A 259 4.25 0.08 -17.85
CA TYR A 259 3.23 1.13 -17.78
C TYR A 259 3.80 2.51 -18.10
N LEU A 260 5.04 2.82 -17.69
CA LEU A 260 5.71 4.07 -18.04
C LEU A 260 5.97 4.17 -19.54
N GLU A 261 6.47 3.11 -20.18
CA GLU A 261 6.68 3.06 -21.63
C GLU A 261 5.37 3.32 -22.40
N LYS A 262 4.27 2.68 -21.98
CA LYS A 262 2.93 2.97 -22.53
C LYS A 262 2.55 4.43 -22.31
N SER A 263 2.67 4.93 -21.08
CA SER A 263 2.32 6.30 -20.73
C SER A 263 3.08 7.33 -21.58
N ILE A 264 4.39 7.17 -21.73
CA ILE A 264 5.25 8.02 -22.54
C ILE A 264 4.80 7.99 -24.00
N SER A 265 4.56 6.79 -24.55
CA SER A 265 4.13 6.64 -25.95
C SER A 265 2.82 7.37 -26.27
N TYR A 266 1.95 7.58 -25.28
CA TYR A 266 0.74 8.38 -25.42
C TYR A 266 1.03 9.87 -25.23
N TYR A 267 1.80 10.27 -24.22
CA TYR A 267 2.13 11.68 -24.00
C TYR A 267 2.93 12.31 -25.14
N GLU A 268 3.82 11.56 -25.79
CA GLU A 268 4.57 12.03 -26.98
C GLU A 268 3.66 12.36 -28.18
N ARG A 269 2.43 11.84 -28.20
CA ARG A 269 1.42 12.17 -29.23
C ARG A 269 0.63 13.45 -28.90
N THR A 270 0.89 14.06 -27.74
CA THR A 270 0.19 15.25 -27.23
C THR A 270 1.12 16.46 -27.14
N GLU A 271 0.57 17.64 -26.84
CA GLU A 271 1.39 18.82 -26.55
C GLU A 271 1.91 18.87 -25.10
N HIS A 272 1.63 17.86 -24.27
CA HIS A 272 2.00 17.80 -22.85
C HIS A 272 3.42 17.27 -22.63
N LYS A 273 4.42 17.97 -23.19
CA LYS A 273 5.84 17.60 -23.08
C LYS A 273 6.32 17.45 -21.63
N ALA A 274 5.78 18.25 -20.69
CA ALA A 274 6.12 18.15 -19.27
C ALA A 274 5.71 16.79 -18.68
N SER A 275 4.56 16.24 -19.09
CA SER A 275 4.12 14.92 -18.64
C SER A 275 4.95 13.80 -19.25
N ALA A 276 5.40 13.96 -20.50
CA ALA A 276 6.38 13.04 -21.11
C ALA A 276 7.73 13.09 -20.39
N ALA A 277 8.24 14.27 -20.05
CA ALA A 277 9.48 14.44 -19.30
C ALA A 277 9.44 13.75 -17.93
N LEU A 278 8.35 13.93 -17.16
CA LEU A 278 8.13 13.18 -15.91
C LEU A 278 8.07 11.66 -16.13
N GLY A 279 7.40 11.22 -17.20
CA GLY A 279 7.31 9.81 -17.56
C GLY A 279 8.69 9.20 -17.78
N TYR A 280 9.52 9.86 -18.59
CA TYR A 280 10.91 9.46 -18.83
C TYR A 280 11.77 9.48 -17.56
N ASN A 281 11.61 10.49 -16.69
CA ASN A 281 12.31 10.54 -15.41
C ASN A 281 12.00 9.31 -14.54
N ASN A 282 10.71 9.02 -14.37
CA ASN A 282 10.26 7.90 -13.56
C ASN A 282 10.67 6.56 -14.19
N LEU A 283 10.71 6.48 -15.52
CA LEU A 283 11.24 5.32 -16.25
C LEU A 283 12.72 5.12 -15.92
N GLY A 284 13.51 6.20 -15.96
CA GLY A 284 14.92 6.18 -15.55
C GLY A 284 15.11 5.63 -14.14
N ILE A 285 14.37 6.15 -13.15
CA ILE A 285 14.44 5.70 -11.76
C ILE A 285 14.10 4.20 -11.63
N ASN A 286 13.04 3.71 -12.31
CA ASN A 286 12.68 2.28 -12.24
C ASN A 286 13.72 1.39 -12.95
N LEU A 287 14.31 1.85 -14.05
CA LEU A 287 15.38 1.15 -14.75
C LEU A 287 16.65 1.07 -13.89
N MET A 288 16.96 2.11 -13.11
CA MET A 288 18.06 2.09 -12.13
C MET A 288 17.88 0.98 -11.09
N LEU A 289 16.65 0.81 -10.57
CA LEU A 289 16.34 -0.22 -9.57
C LEU A 289 16.51 -1.65 -10.08
N VAL A 290 16.19 -1.91 -11.35
CA VAL A 290 16.35 -3.26 -11.94
C VAL A 290 17.77 -3.51 -12.49
N GLY A 291 18.64 -2.49 -12.45
CA GLY A 291 20.03 -2.58 -12.90
C GLY A 291 20.23 -2.30 -14.40
N GLU A 292 19.23 -1.76 -15.10
CA GLU A 292 19.31 -1.44 -16.53
C GLU A 292 19.82 -0.01 -16.76
N TRP A 293 21.02 0.28 -16.25
CA TRP A 293 21.58 1.63 -16.11
C TRP A 293 21.81 2.37 -17.42
N GLN A 294 22.14 1.65 -18.50
CA GLN A 294 22.28 2.26 -19.83
C GLN A 294 20.95 2.81 -20.36
N ARG A 295 19.87 2.02 -20.27
CA ARG A 295 18.52 2.48 -20.64
C ARG A 295 18.04 3.58 -19.69
N ALA A 296 18.41 3.52 -18.42
CA ALA A 296 18.10 4.57 -17.46
C ALA A 296 18.73 5.91 -17.88
N GLN A 297 20.00 5.91 -18.29
CA GLN A 297 20.67 7.12 -18.78
C GLN A 297 19.94 7.71 -19.99
N GLU A 298 19.64 6.89 -21.00
CA GLU A 298 18.93 7.33 -22.21
C GLU A 298 17.56 7.96 -21.88
N ALA A 299 16.82 7.35 -20.96
CA ALA A 299 15.54 7.88 -20.49
C ALA A 299 15.70 9.22 -19.76
N LEU A 300 16.67 9.33 -18.84
CA LEU A 300 16.90 10.54 -18.06
C LEU A 300 17.42 11.71 -18.91
N GLU A 301 18.31 11.46 -19.87
CA GLU A 301 18.78 12.46 -20.83
C GLU A 301 17.62 12.96 -21.71
N ARG A 302 16.75 12.05 -22.15
CA ARG A 302 15.53 12.42 -22.88
C ARG A 302 14.58 13.24 -22.02
N ALA A 303 14.41 12.90 -20.75
CA ALA A 303 13.63 13.70 -19.79
C ALA A 303 14.18 15.13 -19.67
N LEU A 304 15.50 15.27 -19.50
CA LEU A 304 16.15 16.57 -19.33
C LEU A 304 16.02 17.43 -20.59
N SER A 305 16.21 16.82 -21.77
CA SER A 305 16.02 17.48 -23.07
C SER A 305 14.59 18.03 -23.21
N LEU A 306 13.57 17.21 -22.95
CA LEU A 306 12.17 17.62 -23.05
C LEU A 306 11.80 18.70 -22.03
N ALA A 307 12.28 18.60 -20.79
CA ALA A 307 12.03 19.61 -19.76
C ALA A 307 12.70 20.95 -20.11
N SER A 308 13.94 20.91 -20.61
CA SER A 308 14.71 22.10 -20.96
C SER A 308 14.14 22.83 -22.19
N GLU A 309 13.53 22.11 -23.15
CA GLU A 309 12.79 22.72 -24.27
C GLU A 309 11.60 23.57 -23.81
N ILE A 310 11.01 23.27 -22.65
CA ILE A 310 9.86 23.99 -22.08
C ILE A 310 10.37 25.18 -21.27
N ASP A 311 11.23 24.90 -20.29
CA ASP A 311 11.83 25.88 -19.39
C ASP A 311 13.09 25.27 -18.75
N GLU A 312 14.26 25.82 -19.07
CA GLU A 312 15.54 25.37 -18.53
C GLU A 312 15.66 25.50 -17.00
N ARG A 313 14.79 26.31 -16.38
CA ARG A 313 14.69 26.49 -14.92
C ARG A 313 13.38 25.96 -14.33
N GLY A 314 12.60 25.23 -15.13
CA GLY A 314 11.29 24.74 -14.74
C GLY A 314 11.33 23.82 -13.52
N ALA A 315 10.20 23.73 -12.80
CA ALA A 315 10.09 23.01 -11.53
C ALA A 315 10.47 21.52 -11.57
N GLN A 316 10.48 20.90 -12.76
CA GLN A 316 10.82 19.48 -12.93
C GLN A 316 12.32 19.24 -13.20
N VAL A 317 13.04 20.26 -13.66
CA VAL A 317 14.48 20.15 -14.01
C VAL A 317 15.33 19.70 -12.81
N PRO A 318 15.14 20.21 -11.58
CA PRO A 318 15.93 19.77 -10.42
C PRO A 318 15.82 18.26 -10.16
N MET A 319 14.61 17.69 -10.30
CA MET A 319 14.37 16.26 -10.06
C MET A 319 15.08 15.37 -11.09
N ILE A 320 15.10 15.80 -12.35
CA ILE A 320 15.77 15.06 -13.43
C ILE A 320 17.29 15.11 -13.27
N LEU A 321 17.82 16.29 -12.91
CA LEU A 321 19.24 16.46 -12.61
C LEU A 321 19.67 15.64 -11.38
N ASP A 322 18.84 15.56 -10.34
CA ASP A 322 19.07 14.69 -9.17
C ASP A 322 19.20 13.21 -9.60
N SER A 323 18.27 12.73 -10.43
CA SER A 323 18.25 11.34 -10.92
C SER A 323 19.46 11.03 -11.82
N LEU A 324 19.86 11.94 -12.72
CA LEU A 324 21.08 11.82 -13.51
C LEU A 324 22.33 11.80 -12.63
N GLY A 325 22.38 12.68 -11.64
CA GLY A 325 23.47 12.75 -10.68
C GLY A 325 23.62 11.47 -9.85
N ASP A 326 22.51 10.88 -9.39
CA ASP A 326 22.51 9.60 -8.66
C ASP A 326 23.02 8.46 -9.56
N LEU A 327 22.55 8.38 -10.81
CA LEU A 327 23.03 7.39 -11.78
C LEU A 327 24.53 7.54 -12.09
N CYS A 328 25.01 8.76 -12.34
CA CYS A 328 26.43 9.03 -12.55
C CYS A 328 27.26 8.66 -11.31
N THR A 329 26.73 8.90 -10.10
CA THR A 329 27.37 8.49 -8.84
C THR A 329 27.52 6.98 -8.78
N LEU A 330 26.44 6.22 -9.06
CA LEU A 330 26.46 4.75 -9.07
C LEU A 330 27.42 4.16 -10.11
N ARG A 331 27.59 4.82 -11.26
CA ARG A 331 28.53 4.41 -12.32
C ARG A 331 29.99 4.75 -12.03
N GLY A 332 30.24 5.67 -11.10
CA GLY A 332 31.58 6.20 -10.81
C GLY A 332 31.96 7.44 -11.64
N ASP A 333 31.03 8.04 -12.39
CA ASP A 333 31.24 9.27 -13.18
C ASP A 333 31.13 10.51 -12.28
N LEU A 334 31.93 10.56 -11.20
CA LEU A 334 31.70 11.42 -10.03
C LEU A 334 31.72 12.93 -10.35
N GLU A 335 32.66 13.39 -11.17
CA GLU A 335 32.75 14.82 -11.54
C GLU A 335 31.51 15.30 -12.31
N GLU A 336 30.95 14.45 -13.16
CA GLU A 336 29.73 14.78 -13.89
C GLU A 336 28.51 14.71 -12.97
N ALA A 337 28.47 13.71 -12.07
CA ALA A 337 27.45 13.61 -11.03
C ALA A 337 27.38 14.89 -10.19
N ARG A 338 28.54 15.38 -9.71
CA ARG A 338 28.62 16.63 -8.93
C ARG A 338 28.05 17.82 -9.68
N LYS A 339 28.37 18.01 -10.96
CA LYS A 339 27.84 19.13 -11.77
C LYS A 339 26.32 19.08 -11.86
N PHE A 340 25.74 17.90 -12.12
CA PHE A 340 24.29 17.74 -12.15
C PHE A 340 23.64 18.06 -10.81
N LEU A 341 24.23 17.54 -9.71
CA LEU A 341 23.70 17.69 -8.36
C LEU A 341 23.82 19.12 -7.82
N ASP A 342 24.93 19.81 -8.07
CA ASP A 342 25.09 21.23 -7.73
C ASP A 342 24.03 22.09 -8.42
N ARG A 343 23.79 21.83 -9.72
CA ARG A 343 22.73 22.51 -10.48
C ARG A 343 21.34 22.15 -9.95
N ALA A 344 21.11 20.89 -9.55
CA ALA A 344 19.84 20.46 -8.95
C ALA A 344 19.55 21.19 -7.63
N VAL A 345 20.54 21.26 -6.72
CA VAL A 345 20.43 21.99 -5.44
C VAL A 345 20.16 23.47 -5.66
N ALA A 346 20.90 24.11 -6.57
CA ALA A 346 20.72 25.53 -6.89
C ALA A 346 19.29 25.82 -7.38
N LEU A 347 18.81 25.09 -8.40
CA LEU A 347 17.48 25.29 -8.96
C LEU A 347 16.36 24.94 -7.98
N ALA A 348 16.49 23.87 -7.19
CA ALA A 348 15.50 23.51 -6.17
C ALA A 348 15.36 24.61 -5.11
N THR A 349 16.48 25.22 -4.73
CA THR A 349 16.53 26.32 -3.75
C THR A 349 15.94 27.60 -4.34
N GLU A 350 16.27 27.96 -5.59
CA GLU A 350 15.67 29.09 -6.31
C GLU A 350 14.13 28.94 -6.42
N ASN A 351 13.65 27.72 -6.67
CA ASN A 351 12.22 27.41 -6.76
C ASN A 351 11.50 27.40 -5.41
N GLY A 352 12.21 27.59 -4.29
CA GLY A 352 11.65 27.59 -2.93
C GLY A 352 11.12 26.23 -2.47
N ASN A 353 11.46 25.14 -3.16
CA ASN A 353 10.96 23.82 -2.85
C ASN A 353 11.86 23.09 -1.84
N LYS A 354 11.61 23.35 -0.54
CA LYS A 354 12.43 22.82 0.56
C LYS A 354 12.58 21.30 0.54
N TRP A 355 11.52 20.57 0.17
CA TRP A 355 11.55 19.10 0.13
C TRP A 355 12.52 18.60 -0.94
N TYR A 356 12.44 19.13 -2.16
CA TYR A 356 13.37 18.75 -3.22
C TYR A 356 14.79 19.26 -2.98
N SER A 357 14.97 20.45 -2.38
CA SER A 357 16.30 20.91 -1.96
C SER A 357 16.93 19.93 -0.97
N CYS A 358 16.16 19.41 -0.02
CA CYS A 358 16.63 18.39 0.92
C CYS A 358 17.04 17.10 0.20
N GLN A 359 16.23 16.60 -0.73
CA GLN A 359 16.55 15.41 -1.55
C GLN A 359 17.87 15.60 -2.31
N ALA A 360 18.00 16.69 -3.06
CA ALA A 360 19.19 16.96 -3.88
C ALA A 360 20.47 17.11 -3.02
N LEU A 361 20.36 17.73 -1.84
CA LEU A 361 21.48 17.82 -0.89
C LEU A 361 21.91 16.44 -0.36
N ARG A 362 20.97 15.52 -0.13
CA ARG A 362 21.30 14.15 0.28
C ARG A 362 22.00 13.38 -0.83
N THR A 363 21.52 13.48 -2.07
CA THR A 363 22.20 12.86 -3.21
C THR A 363 23.59 13.45 -3.44
N LEU A 364 23.75 14.78 -3.35
CA LEU A 364 25.05 15.44 -3.41
C LEU A 364 25.99 15.00 -2.27
N GLY A 365 25.47 14.86 -1.05
CA GLY A 365 26.22 14.30 0.07
C GLY A 365 26.74 12.88 -0.20
N ARG A 366 25.91 12.01 -0.77
CA ARG A 366 26.32 10.65 -1.21
C ARG A 366 27.36 10.68 -2.33
N CYS A 367 27.25 11.62 -3.27
CA CYS A 367 28.25 11.83 -4.31
C CYS A 367 29.62 12.20 -3.71
N TYR A 368 29.66 13.13 -2.73
CA TYR A 368 30.89 13.48 -2.02
C TYR A 368 31.48 12.32 -1.21
N LEU A 369 30.63 11.47 -0.60
CA LEU A 369 31.09 10.22 0.03
C LEU A 369 31.78 9.30 -0.99
N ALA A 370 31.20 9.13 -2.19
CA ALA A 370 31.82 8.34 -3.26
C ALA A 370 33.16 8.93 -3.74
N MET A 371 33.29 10.27 -3.71
CA MET A 371 34.54 11.00 -3.99
C MET A 371 35.59 10.91 -2.87
N ASN A 372 35.27 10.30 -1.72
CA ASN A 372 36.07 10.35 -0.49
C ASN A 372 36.30 11.79 0.03
N ASP A 373 35.41 12.74 -0.27
CA ASP A 373 35.44 14.11 0.25
C ASP A 373 34.53 14.22 1.48
N ALA A 374 35.07 13.84 2.64
CA ALA A 374 34.32 13.81 3.89
C ALA A 374 33.90 15.20 4.37
N GLU A 375 34.69 16.25 4.10
CA GLU A 375 34.39 17.63 4.52
C GLU A 375 33.13 18.14 3.81
N SER A 376 33.10 18.03 2.48
CA SER A 376 31.93 18.42 1.69
C SER A 376 30.71 17.55 2.02
N ALA A 377 30.90 16.23 2.21
CA ALA A 377 29.82 15.33 2.61
C ALA A 377 29.18 15.72 3.95
N LEU A 378 30.00 16.08 4.96
CA LEU A 378 29.52 16.58 6.25
C LEU A 378 28.74 17.90 6.10
N GLU A 379 29.23 18.82 5.27
CA GLU A 379 28.56 20.10 5.02
C GLU A 379 27.16 19.88 4.42
N LYS A 380 27.07 19.11 3.33
CA LYS A 380 25.79 18.85 2.65
C LYS A 380 24.86 17.97 3.50
N GLY A 381 25.39 16.99 4.21
CA GLY A 381 24.62 16.17 5.16
C GLY A 381 23.98 16.99 6.28
N ARG A 382 24.68 17.98 6.85
CA ARG A 382 24.13 18.88 7.88
C ARG A 382 23.05 19.81 7.32
N GLN A 383 23.26 20.34 6.11
CA GLN A 383 22.26 21.16 5.43
C GLN A 383 20.98 20.36 5.14
N ALA A 384 21.13 19.12 4.64
CA ALA A 384 20.02 18.20 4.42
C ALA A 384 19.28 17.86 5.73
N LEU A 385 20.00 17.52 6.80
CA LEU A 385 19.40 17.20 8.10
C LEU A 385 18.57 18.36 8.66
N SER A 386 19.12 19.58 8.63
CA SER A 386 18.43 20.79 9.09
C SER A 386 17.13 21.05 8.31
N LEU A 387 17.15 20.88 6.98
CA LEU A 387 15.96 20.98 6.15
C LEU A 387 14.95 19.87 6.48
N ALA A 388 15.40 18.62 6.59
CA ALA A 388 14.56 17.47 6.91
C ALA A 388 13.82 17.65 8.25
N GLU A 389 14.53 18.11 9.30
CA GLU A 389 13.96 18.44 10.60
C GLU A 389 12.93 19.57 10.52
N SER A 390 13.21 20.60 9.70
CA SER A 390 12.28 21.73 9.51
C SER A 390 10.98 21.33 8.79
N ILE A 391 11.05 20.31 7.92
CA ILE A 391 9.91 19.77 7.17
C ILE A 391 9.16 18.70 7.98
N GLY A 392 9.84 18.07 8.95
CA GLY A 392 9.30 16.95 9.73
C GLY A 392 9.30 15.63 8.97
N ASP A 393 10.19 15.47 7.98
CA ASP A 393 10.30 14.26 7.18
C ASP A 393 11.27 13.26 7.85
N ARG A 394 10.70 12.26 8.53
CA ARG A 394 11.48 11.23 9.25
C ARG A 394 12.43 10.45 8.34
N GLN A 395 12.01 10.10 7.11
CA GLN A 395 12.86 9.32 6.21
C GLN A 395 14.08 10.14 5.77
N ALA A 396 13.85 11.41 5.41
CA ALA A 396 14.93 12.32 5.08
C ALA A 396 15.89 12.58 6.25
N ILE A 397 15.39 12.58 7.50
CA ILE A 397 16.23 12.66 8.70
C ILE A 397 17.14 11.43 8.80
N CYS A 398 16.58 10.22 8.74
CA CYS A 398 17.35 8.98 8.81
C CYS A 398 18.44 8.91 7.72
N GLU A 399 18.10 9.23 6.48
CA GLU A 399 19.06 9.22 5.36
C GLU A 399 20.16 10.27 5.53
N SER A 400 19.82 11.48 6.00
CA SER A 400 20.83 12.50 6.28
C SER A 400 21.79 12.06 7.39
N ARG A 401 21.29 11.37 8.43
CA ARG A 401 22.12 10.84 9.51
C ARG A 401 23.04 9.71 9.04
N LEU A 402 22.58 8.84 8.14
CA LEU A 402 23.44 7.81 7.53
C LEU A 402 24.60 8.44 6.73
N ILE A 403 24.34 9.52 5.99
CA ILE A 403 25.39 10.29 5.28
C ILE A 403 26.40 10.87 6.29
N LEU A 404 25.91 11.48 7.38
CA LEU A 404 26.77 12.02 8.42
C LEU A 404 27.59 10.94 9.14
N ALA A 405 27.00 9.77 9.41
CA ALA A 405 27.71 8.64 10.00
C ALA A 405 28.87 8.18 9.11
N GLU A 406 28.61 7.97 7.82
CA GLU A 406 29.64 7.55 6.85
C GLU A 406 30.73 8.61 6.66
N ALA A 407 30.37 9.90 6.60
CA ALA A 407 31.34 10.99 6.45
C ALA A 407 32.24 11.13 7.70
N ASN A 408 31.68 10.93 8.90
CA ASN A 408 32.46 10.89 10.14
C ASN A 408 33.37 9.67 10.21
N LEU A 409 32.92 8.51 9.71
CA LEU A 409 33.76 7.32 9.60
C LEU A 409 34.97 7.56 8.68
N LEU A 410 34.75 8.18 7.50
CA LEU A 410 35.84 8.58 6.60
C LEU A 410 36.82 9.58 7.24
N SER A 411 36.31 10.45 8.12
CA SER A 411 37.13 11.42 8.87
C SER A 411 37.78 10.84 10.14
N ASN A 412 37.62 9.53 10.39
CA ASN A 412 38.07 8.83 11.61
C ASN A 412 37.46 9.38 12.93
N ASN A 413 36.28 10.00 12.87
CA ASN A 413 35.50 10.45 14.03
C ASN A 413 34.52 9.35 14.48
N LEU A 414 35.07 8.26 15.02
CA LEU A 414 34.34 7.01 15.28
C LEU A 414 33.18 7.16 16.29
N ASP A 415 33.36 7.98 17.33
CA ASP A 415 32.33 8.23 18.36
C ASP A 415 31.09 8.92 17.76
N VAL A 416 31.31 9.91 16.89
CA VAL A 416 30.23 10.65 16.23
C VAL A 416 29.50 9.75 15.22
N CYS A 417 30.24 8.89 14.52
CA CYS A 417 29.66 7.87 13.65
C CYS A 417 28.72 6.94 14.45
N ALA A 418 29.18 6.42 15.59
CA ALA A 418 28.37 5.56 16.45
C ALA A 418 27.12 6.27 16.98
N GLU A 419 27.23 7.54 17.37
CA GLU A 419 26.10 8.36 17.84
C GLU A 419 25.05 8.55 16.74
N GLU A 420 25.46 8.89 15.52
CA GLU A 420 24.53 9.05 14.40
C GLU A 420 23.83 7.74 14.03
N LEU A 421 24.55 6.60 14.06
CA LEU A 421 23.93 5.28 13.85
C LEU A 421 22.95 4.91 14.97
N HIS A 422 23.23 5.30 16.21
CA HIS A 422 22.29 5.08 17.32
C HIS A 422 21.00 5.87 17.13
N LYS A 423 21.09 7.15 16.72
CA LYS A 423 19.92 7.98 16.41
C LYS A 423 19.10 7.44 15.24
N VAL A 424 19.74 6.86 14.23
CA VAL A 424 19.02 6.14 13.16
C VAL A 424 18.26 4.96 13.74
N ALA A 425 18.89 4.14 14.59
CA ALA A 425 18.26 2.99 15.22
C ALA A 425 17.05 3.37 16.09
N GLU A 426 17.12 4.48 16.83
CA GLU A 426 15.99 5.01 17.62
C GLU A 426 14.79 5.43 16.76
N GLN A 427 15.03 5.79 15.50
CA GLN A 427 14.01 6.28 14.58
C GLN A 427 13.48 5.21 13.62
N THR A 428 14.20 4.10 13.44
CA THR A 428 13.79 2.97 12.62
C THR A 428 12.87 2.02 13.39
N THR A 429 11.86 1.52 12.70
CA THR A 429 10.90 0.51 13.19
C THR A 429 11.13 -0.83 12.47
N ASP A 430 10.47 -1.90 12.92
CA ASP A 430 10.45 -3.20 12.21
C ASP A 430 9.60 -3.19 10.92
N SER A 431 9.21 -2.00 10.44
CA SER A 431 8.45 -1.87 9.20
C SER A 431 9.29 -2.19 7.96
N THR A 432 8.66 -2.77 6.95
CA THR A 432 9.31 -3.07 5.66
C THR A 432 9.86 -1.83 4.97
N THR A 433 9.29 -0.65 5.24
CA THR A 433 9.76 0.64 4.72
C THR A 433 11.07 1.11 5.32
N ASP A 434 11.41 0.66 6.53
CA ASP A 434 12.63 1.06 7.24
C ASP A 434 13.80 0.08 7.04
N LEU A 435 13.54 -1.09 6.44
CA LEU A 435 14.55 -2.11 6.19
C LEU A 435 15.74 -1.58 5.39
N GLY A 436 15.52 -0.67 4.43
CA GLY A 436 16.62 -0.06 3.67
C GLY A 436 17.59 0.73 4.55
N PHE A 437 17.08 1.44 5.56
CA PHE A 437 17.90 2.18 6.53
C PHE A 437 18.62 1.22 7.47
N ALA A 438 17.94 0.17 7.93
CA ALA A 438 18.54 -0.87 8.75
C ALA A 438 19.70 -1.56 8.02
N GLY A 439 19.53 -1.89 6.73
CA GLY A 439 20.57 -2.49 5.90
C GLY A 439 21.82 -1.63 5.77
N GLU A 440 21.65 -0.32 5.52
CA GLU A 440 22.78 0.62 5.45
C GLU A 440 23.42 0.86 6.83
N ALA A 441 22.62 0.97 7.89
CA ALA A 441 23.13 1.10 9.25
C ALA A 441 23.96 -0.13 9.64
N GLN A 442 23.53 -1.35 9.29
CA GLN A 442 24.31 -2.57 9.49
C GLN A 442 25.64 -2.52 8.72
N ARG A 443 25.65 -2.07 7.46
CA ARG A 443 26.90 -1.91 6.70
C ARG A 443 27.86 -0.95 7.40
N LEU A 444 27.38 0.22 7.83
CA LEU A 444 28.20 1.22 8.52
C LEU A 444 28.68 0.73 9.91
N GLN A 445 27.86 -0.01 10.64
CA GLN A 445 28.28 -0.70 11.87
C GLN A 445 29.40 -1.71 11.60
N GLY A 446 29.33 -2.44 10.48
CA GLY A 446 30.39 -3.35 10.05
C GLY A 446 31.70 -2.63 9.78
N LEU A 447 31.66 -1.51 9.05
CA LEU A 447 32.85 -0.70 8.79
C LEU A 447 33.42 -0.05 10.06
N LEU A 448 32.56 0.39 10.98
CA LEU A 448 32.97 0.88 12.29
C LEU A 448 33.66 -0.22 13.12
N ALA A 449 33.16 -1.46 13.07
CA ALA A 449 33.81 -2.59 13.72
C ALA A 449 35.19 -2.91 13.12
N ILE A 450 35.35 -2.78 11.80
CA ILE A 450 36.68 -2.86 11.15
C ILE A 450 37.61 -1.77 11.66
N ALA A 451 37.14 -0.53 11.78
CA ALA A 451 37.95 0.57 12.31
C ALA A 451 38.40 0.34 13.76
N HIS A 452 37.60 -0.39 14.55
CA HIS A 452 37.95 -0.84 15.90
C HIS A 452 38.80 -2.13 15.95
N GLY A 453 39.09 -2.76 14.81
CA GLY A 453 39.87 -3.99 14.73
C GLY A 453 39.08 -5.27 15.03
N ASP A 454 37.74 -5.24 15.04
CA ASP A 454 36.89 -6.41 15.26
C ASP A 454 36.31 -6.94 13.93
N ALA A 455 37.12 -7.74 13.23
CA ALA A 455 36.73 -8.36 11.96
C ALA A 455 35.57 -9.37 12.11
N THR A 456 35.39 -9.96 13.29
CA THR A 456 34.33 -10.96 13.52
C THR A 456 32.98 -10.28 13.64
N LEU A 457 32.91 -9.21 14.44
CA LEU A 457 31.70 -8.39 14.56
C LEU A 457 31.37 -7.71 13.23
N ALA A 458 32.38 -7.25 12.50
CA ALA A 458 32.20 -6.68 11.16
C ALA A 458 31.51 -7.66 10.20
N ALA A 459 31.98 -8.91 10.14
CA ALA A 459 31.38 -9.94 9.28
C ALA A 459 29.91 -10.22 9.63
N GLN A 460 29.54 -10.20 10.92
CA GLN A 460 28.14 -10.37 11.36
C GLN A 460 27.25 -9.23 10.87
N HIS A 461 27.73 -7.99 10.99
CA HIS A 461 27.01 -6.80 10.53
C HIS A 461 26.86 -6.80 9.00
N PHE A 462 27.91 -7.12 8.25
CA PHE A 462 27.82 -7.23 6.78
C PHE A 462 26.88 -8.35 6.34
N ALA A 463 26.89 -9.51 6.99
CA ALA A 463 25.96 -10.61 6.67
C ALA A 463 24.49 -10.19 6.88
N ARG A 464 24.19 -9.43 7.94
CA ARG A 464 22.85 -8.85 8.14
C ARG A 464 22.50 -7.85 7.04
N SER A 465 23.45 -6.99 6.65
CA SER A 465 23.27 -6.02 5.57
C SER A 465 22.95 -6.71 4.23
N VAL A 466 23.70 -7.76 3.88
CA VAL A 466 23.45 -8.60 2.69
C VAL A 466 22.03 -9.16 2.73
N SER A 467 21.67 -9.84 3.83
CA SER A 467 20.35 -10.49 3.95
C SER A 467 19.19 -9.50 3.79
N ILE A 468 19.35 -8.28 4.33
CA ILE A 468 18.34 -7.23 4.21
C ILE A 468 18.22 -6.75 2.77
N PHE A 469 19.34 -6.46 2.09
CA PHE A 469 19.27 -5.94 0.71
C PHE A 469 18.88 -7.01 -0.32
N GLU A 470 19.25 -8.28 -0.11
CA GLU A 470 18.73 -9.41 -0.89
C GLU A 470 17.22 -9.55 -0.73
N MET A 471 16.69 -9.43 0.49
CA MET A 471 15.24 -9.43 0.74
C MET A 471 14.53 -8.26 0.05
N LEU A 472 15.17 -7.10 -0.03
CA LEU A 472 14.63 -5.92 -0.72
C LEU A 472 14.79 -5.98 -2.25
N GLY A 473 15.56 -6.94 -2.77
CA GLY A 473 15.90 -7.01 -4.20
C GLY A 473 16.85 -5.90 -4.67
N ASP A 474 17.52 -5.19 -3.75
CA ASP A 474 18.49 -4.14 -4.10
C ASP A 474 19.84 -4.78 -4.45
N ARG A 475 20.01 -5.07 -5.75
CA ARG A 475 21.20 -5.74 -6.28
C ARG A 475 22.48 -4.98 -5.93
N TYR A 476 22.51 -3.67 -6.16
CA TYR A 476 23.72 -2.87 -5.96
C TYR A 476 24.16 -2.86 -4.49
N ARG A 477 23.23 -2.57 -3.56
CA ARG A 477 23.58 -2.49 -2.13
C ARG A 477 23.92 -3.86 -1.53
N ALA A 478 23.25 -4.93 -1.97
CA ALA A 478 23.62 -6.29 -1.59
C ALA A 478 25.04 -6.64 -2.06
N THR A 479 25.38 -6.31 -3.31
CA THR A 479 26.73 -6.50 -3.86
C THR A 479 27.78 -5.67 -3.12
N ARG A 480 27.46 -4.43 -2.75
CA ARG A 480 28.34 -3.59 -1.92
C ARG A 480 28.58 -4.19 -0.53
N ALA A 481 27.54 -4.74 0.10
CA ALA A 481 27.70 -5.44 1.38
C ALA A 481 28.54 -6.73 1.24
N HIS A 482 28.40 -7.48 0.15
CA HIS A 482 29.26 -8.62 -0.15
C HIS A 482 30.72 -8.22 -0.35
N TYR A 483 30.99 -7.12 -1.05
CA TYR A 483 32.33 -6.57 -1.21
C TYR A 483 32.98 -6.30 0.16
N GLU A 484 32.27 -5.61 1.06
CA GLU A 484 32.80 -5.32 2.40
C GLU A 484 32.99 -6.59 3.26
N MET A 485 32.08 -7.56 3.14
CA MET A 485 32.21 -8.86 3.80
C MET A 485 33.45 -9.63 3.32
N GLY A 486 33.71 -9.60 2.01
CA GLY A 486 34.90 -10.20 1.41
C GLY A 486 36.18 -9.56 1.94
N ARG A 487 36.22 -8.22 1.99
CA ARG A 487 37.36 -7.48 2.57
C ARG A 487 37.59 -7.79 4.04
N ALA A 488 36.54 -7.82 4.85
CA ALA A 488 36.63 -8.13 6.27
C ALA A 488 37.16 -9.56 6.53
N SER A 489 36.83 -10.49 5.65
CA SER A 489 37.19 -11.91 5.77
C SER A 489 38.56 -12.24 5.17
N ALA A 490 39.17 -11.33 4.41
CA ALA A 490 40.39 -11.57 3.64
C ALA A 490 41.56 -12.15 4.47
N ALA A 491 41.73 -11.66 5.71
CA ALA A 491 42.81 -12.10 6.59
C ALA A 491 42.51 -13.41 7.34
N THR A 492 41.24 -13.74 7.55
CA THR A 492 40.82 -14.86 8.41
C THR A 492 40.30 -16.07 7.64
N GLN A 493 39.67 -15.85 6.49
CA GLN A 493 38.99 -16.85 5.65
C GLN A 493 39.16 -16.47 4.16
N PRO A 494 40.37 -16.65 3.58
CA PRO A 494 40.69 -16.15 2.23
C PRO A 494 39.84 -16.79 1.12
N GLU A 495 39.45 -18.06 1.27
CA GLU A 495 38.58 -18.75 0.30
C GLU A 495 37.17 -18.12 0.25
N ARG A 496 36.57 -17.88 1.43
CA ARG A 496 35.27 -17.18 1.53
C ARG A 496 35.36 -15.72 1.09
N ALA A 497 36.49 -15.07 1.35
CA ALA A 497 36.75 -13.72 0.87
C ALA A 497 36.78 -13.68 -0.67
N ALA A 498 37.43 -14.65 -1.32
CA ALA A 498 37.49 -14.77 -2.77
C ALA A 498 36.11 -15.02 -3.38
N GLU A 499 35.27 -15.85 -2.75
CA GLU A 499 33.88 -16.08 -3.20
C GLU A 499 33.06 -14.78 -3.18
N HIS A 500 33.04 -14.06 -2.05
CA HIS A 500 32.29 -12.81 -1.92
C HIS A 500 32.79 -11.72 -2.87
N LEU A 501 34.11 -11.57 -3.03
CA LEU A 501 34.69 -10.60 -3.94
C LEU A 501 34.46 -10.96 -5.42
N SER A 502 34.53 -12.24 -5.79
CA SER A 502 34.22 -12.70 -7.14
C SER A 502 32.76 -12.42 -7.51
N ARG A 503 31.84 -12.70 -6.58
CA ARG A 503 30.41 -12.35 -6.73
C ARG A 503 30.24 -10.83 -6.89
N ALA A 504 30.96 -10.04 -6.08
CA ALA A 504 30.92 -8.59 -6.16
C ALA A 504 31.40 -8.06 -7.53
N VAL A 505 32.57 -8.51 -7.99
CA VAL A 505 33.14 -8.19 -9.30
C VAL A 505 32.17 -8.52 -10.43
N HIS A 506 31.58 -9.71 -10.41
CA HIS A 506 30.63 -10.12 -11.44
C HIS A 506 29.41 -9.20 -11.50
N THR A 507 28.75 -8.94 -10.37
CA THR A 507 27.55 -8.10 -10.34
C THR A 507 27.85 -6.62 -10.63
N PHE A 508 28.95 -6.06 -10.11
CA PHE A 508 29.32 -4.67 -10.44
C PHE A 508 29.60 -4.48 -11.92
N ARG A 509 30.22 -5.47 -12.58
CA ARG A 509 30.43 -5.46 -14.03
C ARG A 509 29.12 -5.51 -14.80
N GLU A 510 28.17 -6.34 -14.39
CA GLU A 510 26.84 -6.40 -15.01
C GLU A 510 26.07 -5.09 -14.88
N LEU A 511 26.13 -4.44 -13.71
CA LEU A 511 25.44 -3.18 -13.46
C LEU A 511 26.13 -1.99 -14.17
N GLY A 512 27.45 -2.04 -14.35
CA GLY A 512 28.26 -0.92 -14.85
C GLY A 512 28.74 0.02 -13.73
N ALA A 513 28.93 -0.51 -12.52
CA ALA A 513 29.44 0.22 -11.35
C ALA A 513 30.97 0.31 -11.38
N ASN A 514 31.54 1.09 -12.31
CA ASN A 514 32.96 1.04 -12.63
C ASN A 514 33.88 1.32 -11.43
N LEU A 515 33.52 2.28 -10.58
CA LEU A 515 34.30 2.63 -9.38
C LEU A 515 34.36 1.46 -8.38
N ASP A 516 33.21 0.84 -8.10
CA ASP A 516 33.15 -0.28 -7.15
C ASP A 516 33.70 -1.57 -7.77
N LEU A 517 33.59 -1.72 -9.10
CA LEU A 517 34.21 -2.81 -9.84
C LEU A 517 35.73 -2.77 -9.71
N GLU A 518 36.36 -1.62 -9.97
CA GLU A 518 37.82 -1.45 -9.84
C GLU A 518 38.26 -1.79 -8.41
N ARG A 519 37.56 -1.26 -7.40
CA ARG A 519 37.82 -1.56 -5.98
C ARG A 519 37.69 -3.04 -5.65
N ALA A 520 36.70 -3.73 -6.23
CA ALA A 520 36.48 -5.15 -6.00
C ALA A 520 37.53 -6.03 -6.72
N GLU A 521 37.93 -5.66 -7.94
CA GLU A 521 38.98 -6.33 -8.70
C GLU A 521 40.34 -6.19 -8.01
N GLU A 522 40.68 -5.01 -7.49
CA GLU A 522 41.89 -4.78 -6.69
C GLU A 522 41.90 -5.63 -5.42
N ALA A 523 40.78 -5.69 -4.69
CA ALA A 523 40.65 -6.49 -3.48
C ALA A 523 40.78 -7.98 -3.77
N LEU A 524 40.22 -8.47 -4.88
CA LEU A 524 40.31 -9.87 -5.30
C LEU A 524 41.75 -10.22 -5.72
N ALA A 525 42.39 -9.37 -6.51
CA ALA A 525 43.78 -9.57 -6.94
C ALA A 525 44.78 -9.57 -5.76
N ALA A 526 44.45 -8.89 -4.66
CA ALA A 526 45.25 -8.92 -3.44
C ALA A 526 45.18 -10.27 -2.69
N LEU A 527 44.10 -11.05 -2.86
CA LEU A 527 43.97 -12.39 -2.30
C LEU A 527 44.76 -13.44 -3.10
N ASP A 528 44.74 -13.34 -4.43
CA ASP A 528 45.43 -14.27 -5.34
C ASP A 528 46.96 -14.28 -5.16
N ARG A 529 47.55 -13.22 -4.61
CA ARG A 529 49.00 -13.20 -4.29
C ARG A 529 49.40 -14.12 -3.13
N ASN A 530 48.45 -14.75 -2.43
CA ASN A 530 48.67 -15.57 -1.24
C ASN A 530 48.14 -17.03 -1.32
N ALA A 531 47.66 -17.52 -2.46
CA ALA A 531 47.18 -18.91 -2.60
C ALA A 531 47.81 -19.64 -3.82
N PRO A 532 48.22 -20.92 -3.70
CA PRO A 532 48.73 -21.69 -4.83
C PRO A 532 47.60 -22.06 -5.81
N GLU A 533 47.91 -21.91 -7.09
CA GLU A 533 47.06 -22.20 -8.25
C GLU A 533 46.71 -23.69 -8.38
N GLN A 534 45.47 -24.04 -8.05
CA GLN A 534 44.70 -25.12 -8.66
C GLN A 534 43.24 -24.96 -8.17
N GLU A 535 42.25 -25.19 -9.03
CA GLU A 535 40.79 -25.19 -8.72
C GLU A 535 39.92 -23.99 -9.20
N SER A 536 40.24 -23.37 -10.33
CA SER A 536 39.30 -22.43 -11.01
C SER A 536 38.06 -23.12 -11.61
N ALA A 537 38.09 -24.43 -11.89
CA ALA A 537 36.95 -25.17 -12.44
C ALA A 537 36.06 -25.85 -11.37
N THR A 538 36.54 -25.93 -10.13
CA THR A 538 35.96 -26.72 -9.04
C THR A 538 34.89 -25.93 -8.26
N SER A 539 34.94 -24.60 -8.34
CA SER A 539 34.10 -23.66 -7.56
C SER A 539 32.66 -23.48 -8.07
N ALA A 540 32.41 -23.60 -9.37
CA ALA A 540 31.09 -23.25 -9.93
C ALA A 540 29.97 -24.25 -9.55
N LEU A 541 30.29 -25.56 -9.51
CA LEU A 541 29.33 -26.59 -9.12
C LEU A 541 28.97 -26.45 -7.63
N ALA A 542 29.97 -26.28 -6.76
CA ALA A 542 29.74 -26.09 -5.32
C ALA A 542 28.89 -24.84 -5.03
N GLN A 543 29.11 -23.75 -5.76
CA GLN A 543 28.32 -22.52 -5.64
C GLN A 543 26.87 -22.70 -6.08
N LEU A 544 26.62 -23.38 -7.21
CA LEU A 544 25.26 -23.65 -7.69
C LEU A 544 24.48 -24.56 -6.73
N LEU A 545 25.13 -25.59 -6.19
CA LEU A 545 24.53 -26.49 -5.20
C LEU A 545 24.28 -25.79 -3.86
N THR A 546 25.16 -24.88 -3.47
CA THR A 546 24.98 -24.03 -2.28
C THR A 546 23.77 -23.12 -2.42
N LEU A 547 23.60 -22.46 -3.58
CA LEU A 547 22.45 -21.62 -3.88
C LEU A 547 21.14 -22.42 -3.80
N ARG A 548 21.13 -23.60 -4.43
CA ARG A 548 19.99 -24.51 -4.44
C ARG A 548 19.57 -24.96 -3.03
N LEU A 549 20.53 -25.26 -2.15
CA LEU A 549 20.27 -25.58 -0.75
C LEU A 549 19.81 -24.37 0.06
N ALA A 550 20.32 -23.17 -0.23
CA ALA A 550 19.90 -21.93 0.42
C ALA A 550 18.44 -21.56 0.10
N GLU A 551 18.00 -21.75 -1.14
CA GLU A 551 16.59 -21.56 -1.55
C GLU A 551 15.64 -22.51 -0.81
N ALA A 552 16.12 -23.70 -0.44
CA ALA A 552 15.35 -24.71 0.27
C ALA A 552 15.14 -24.42 1.78
N VAL A 553 15.73 -23.35 2.33
CA VAL A 553 15.64 -22.93 3.75
C VAL A 553 14.24 -22.38 4.12
N ALA A 554 13.24 -22.50 3.25
CA ALA A 554 11.85 -22.16 3.55
C ALA A 554 11.25 -23.04 4.66
N SER A 555 11.63 -24.33 4.72
CA SER A 555 11.25 -25.22 5.82
C SER A 555 12.33 -26.28 6.03
N ARG A 556 12.40 -26.80 7.27
CA ARG A 556 13.37 -27.84 7.62
C ARG A 556 13.19 -29.11 6.79
N GLU A 557 11.94 -29.53 6.55
CA GLU A 557 11.64 -30.72 5.76
C GLU A 557 12.08 -30.55 4.30
N LEU A 558 11.85 -29.37 3.71
CA LEU A 558 12.23 -29.08 2.33
C LEU A 558 13.75 -29.03 2.16
N LEU A 559 14.45 -28.42 3.13
CA LEU A 559 15.91 -28.38 3.18
C LEU A 559 16.55 -29.78 3.24
N LEU A 560 16.05 -30.68 4.10
CA LEU A 560 16.58 -32.04 4.22
C LEU A 560 16.28 -32.89 2.97
N ARG A 561 15.10 -32.70 2.35
CA ARG A 561 14.78 -33.35 1.07
C ARG A 561 15.67 -32.85 -0.07
N GLU A 562 15.95 -31.56 -0.12
CA GLU A 562 16.82 -30.99 -1.13
C GLU A 562 18.26 -31.46 -0.97
N LEU A 563 18.77 -31.56 0.27
CA LEU A 563 20.07 -32.18 0.55
C LEU A 563 20.15 -33.61 0.01
N ALA A 564 19.13 -34.42 0.28
CA ALA A 564 19.11 -35.80 -0.20
C ALA A 564 19.10 -35.86 -1.74
N ALA A 565 18.31 -35.00 -2.40
CA ALA A 565 18.26 -34.91 -3.86
C ALA A 565 19.60 -34.46 -4.47
N VAL A 566 20.27 -33.48 -3.86
CA VAL A 566 21.60 -33.03 -4.29
C VAL A 566 22.63 -34.15 -4.16
N LEU A 567 22.63 -34.87 -3.05
CA LEU A 567 23.57 -35.98 -2.84
C LEU A 567 23.27 -37.16 -3.79
N ASP A 568 22.01 -37.47 -4.07
CA ASP A 568 21.62 -38.51 -5.02
C ASP A 568 22.00 -38.16 -6.47
N GLN A 569 21.90 -36.88 -6.85
CA GLN A 569 22.20 -36.41 -8.21
C GLN A 569 23.70 -36.20 -8.48
N GLU A 570 24.42 -35.69 -7.48
CA GLU A 570 25.77 -35.15 -7.65
C GLU A 570 26.84 -35.99 -6.94
N THR A 571 26.50 -37.14 -6.36
CA THR A 571 27.49 -38.10 -5.85
C THR A 571 27.27 -39.48 -6.46
N ASN A 572 28.22 -40.40 -6.26
CA ASN A 572 28.05 -41.80 -6.65
C ASN A 572 27.25 -42.61 -5.60
N ALA A 573 26.43 -41.95 -4.77
CA ALA A 573 25.62 -42.62 -3.77
C ALA A 573 24.56 -43.50 -4.45
N SER A 574 24.57 -44.79 -4.12
CA SER A 574 23.49 -45.71 -4.48
C SER A 574 22.33 -45.66 -3.50
N ARG A 575 22.56 -45.14 -2.29
CA ARG A 575 21.55 -44.94 -1.24
C ARG A 575 21.85 -43.69 -0.43
N VAL A 576 20.80 -42.91 -0.16
CA VAL A 576 20.83 -41.72 0.69
C VAL A 576 19.69 -41.82 1.70
N LEU A 577 20.02 -41.84 2.99
CA LEU A 577 19.04 -41.90 4.08
C LEU A 577 19.26 -40.74 5.04
N ILE A 578 18.17 -40.08 5.43
CA ILE A 578 18.19 -39.03 6.47
C ILE A 578 17.22 -39.42 7.58
N PHE A 579 17.72 -39.42 8.81
CA PHE A 579 16.96 -39.76 10.02
C PHE A 579 16.89 -38.58 10.99
N GLU A 580 15.79 -38.51 11.72
CA GLU A 580 15.60 -37.58 12.85
C GLU A 580 15.22 -38.34 14.12
N PRO A 581 15.66 -37.88 15.31
CA PRO A 581 15.21 -38.45 16.57
C PRO A 581 13.74 -38.10 16.85
N ALA A 582 12.91 -39.10 17.09
CA ALA A 582 11.52 -38.95 17.56
C ALA A 582 11.46 -38.78 19.10
N GLU A 583 10.30 -38.36 19.63
CA GLU A 583 10.07 -38.14 21.08
C GLU A 583 10.43 -39.36 21.97
N ASN A 584 10.35 -40.57 21.41
CA ASN A 584 10.68 -41.82 22.10
C ASN A 584 12.15 -42.25 21.93
N ASN A 585 13.03 -41.36 21.45
CA ASN A 585 14.43 -41.66 21.12
C ASN A 585 14.58 -42.77 20.05
N GLN A 586 13.58 -42.91 19.17
CA GLN A 586 13.61 -43.77 17.99
C GLN A 586 14.01 -42.94 16.76
N LEU A 587 14.77 -43.52 15.84
CA LEU A 587 15.12 -42.86 14.59
C LEU A 587 13.95 -42.94 13.60
N ARG A 588 13.35 -41.78 13.30
CA ARG A 588 12.35 -41.62 12.25
C ARG A 588 13.06 -41.39 10.92
N VAL A 589 12.67 -42.14 9.89
CA VAL A 589 13.13 -41.92 8.51
C VAL A 589 12.43 -40.68 7.94
N VAL A 590 13.22 -39.67 7.55
CA VAL A 590 12.73 -38.43 6.91
C VAL A 590 12.81 -38.55 5.40
N VAL A 591 13.94 -39.06 4.89
CA VAL A 591 14.17 -39.28 3.47
C VAL A 591 14.82 -40.64 3.27
N ALA A 592 14.38 -41.37 2.25
CA ALA A 592 15.00 -42.61 1.81
C ALA A 592 15.05 -42.69 0.28
N HIS A 593 16.26 -42.64 -0.27
CA HIS A 593 16.55 -42.87 -1.69
C HIS A 593 17.40 -44.13 -1.85
N GLY A 594 17.13 -44.90 -2.92
CA GLY A 594 17.88 -46.13 -3.24
C GLY A 594 17.53 -47.37 -2.40
N CYS A 595 16.47 -47.33 -1.58
CA CYS A 595 15.97 -48.48 -0.82
C CYS A 595 14.46 -48.40 -0.56
N THR A 596 13.84 -49.51 -0.17
CA THR A 596 12.41 -49.58 0.18
C THR A 596 12.15 -49.03 1.59
N SER A 597 10.91 -48.61 1.88
CA SER A 597 10.54 -48.11 3.22
C SER A 597 10.79 -49.13 4.33
N ASP A 598 10.63 -50.43 4.05
CA ASP A 598 10.88 -51.50 5.02
C ASP A 598 12.37 -51.70 5.29
N GLU A 599 13.22 -51.54 4.28
CA GLU A 599 14.68 -51.59 4.42
C GLU A 599 15.20 -50.38 5.19
N ALA A 600 14.71 -49.18 4.88
CA ALA A 600 15.07 -47.96 5.60
C ALA A 600 14.67 -48.03 7.08
N ALA A 601 13.50 -48.60 7.40
CA ALA A 601 13.07 -48.82 8.77
C ALA A 601 13.96 -49.82 9.53
N LYS A 602 14.36 -50.93 8.89
CA LYS A 602 15.31 -51.89 9.48
C LYS A 602 16.68 -51.27 9.76
N ILE A 603 17.19 -50.47 8.82
CA ILE A 603 18.46 -49.76 8.99
C ILE A 603 18.37 -48.75 10.14
N ALA A 604 17.26 -48.02 10.25
CA ALA A 604 17.00 -47.11 11.36
C ALA A 604 16.98 -47.83 12.71
N ASP A 605 16.29 -48.97 12.80
CA ASP A 605 16.23 -49.79 14.02
C ASP A 605 17.60 -50.36 14.43
N GLU A 606 18.39 -50.83 13.46
CA GLU A 606 19.72 -51.36 13.73
C GLU A 606 20.72 -50.28 14.15
N LEU A 607 20.64 -49.10 13.52
CA LEU A 607 21.46 -47.94 13.85
C LEU A 607 21.10 -47.38 15.23
N ASN A 608 19.79 -47.36 15.57
CA ASN A 608 19.31 -46.87 16.86
C ASN A 608 19.82 -47.73 18.05
N ARG A 609 20.13 -49.02 17.82
CA ARG A 609 20.71 -49.92 18.83
C ARG A 609 22.22 -49.70 19.07
N LYS A 610 22.88 -48.78 18.35
CA LYS A 610 24.32 -48.49 18.47
C LYS A 610 24.55 -47.22 19.27
N GLU A 611 24.95 -47.36 20.53
CA GLU A 611 25.10 -46.21 21.45
C GLU A 611 26.49 -45.54 21.35
N THR A 612 27.54 -46.29 21.01
CA THR A 612 28.92 -45.77 20.95
C THR A 612 29.39 -45.50 19.53
N ASP A 613 30.27 -44.51 19.34
CA ASP A 613 30.85 -44.18 18.03
C ASP A 613 31.59 -45.38 17.41
N ALA A 614 32.29 -46.19 18.23
CA ALA A 614 32.93 -47.42 17.78
C ALA A 614 31.93 -48.49 17.27
N GLN A 615 30.71 -48.54 17.81
CA GLN A 615 29.65 -49.43 17.32
C GLN A 615 29.02 -48.91 16.03
N LYS A 616 28.86 -47.59 15.90
CA LYS A 616 28.37 -46.93 14.69
C LYS A 616 29.37 -47.08 13.54
N GLU A 617 30.67 -46.99 13.81
CA GLU A 617 31.72 -47.17 12.81
C GLU A 617 31.81 -48.63 12.32
N LYS A 618 31.65 -49.61 13.23
CA LYS A 618 31.52 -51.03 12.83
C LYS A 618 30.27 -51.29 11.98
N PHE A 619 29.15 -50.64 12.30
CA PHE A 619 27.92 -50.72 11.52
C PHE A 619 28.09 -50.07 10.14
N ALA A 620 28.75 -48.91 10.08
CA ALA A 620 29.07 -48.20 8.85
C ALA A 620 29.92 -49.06 7.90
N ALA A 621 30.94 -49.72 8.45
CA ALA A 621 31.79 -50.65 7.71
C ALA A 621 31.05 -51.92 7.23
N SER A 622 30.14 -52.48 8.01
CA SER A 622 29.37 -53.68 7.61
C SER A 622 28.32 -53.39 6.53
N HIS A 623 27.87 -52.13 6.43
CA HIS A 623 26.85 -51.68 5.47
C HIS A 623 27.43 -50.89 4.30
N ASP A 624 28.76 -50.84 4.16
CA ASP A 624 29.46 -49.99 3.20
C ASP A 624 28.86 -48.58 3.13
N SER A 625 28.82 -47.92 4.29
CA SER A 625 28.17 -46.63 4.45
C SER A 625 29.03 -45.65 5.22
N SER A 626 28.80 -44.36 4.97
CA SER A 626 29.31 -43.26 5.77
C SER A 626 28.16 -42.63 6.55
N ILE A 627 28.37 -42.39 7.84
CA ILE A 627 27.36 -41.83 8.74
C ILE A 627 27.86 -40.48 9.23
N MET A 628 27.05 -39.44 8.99
CA MET A 628 27.34 -38.06 9.37
C MET A 628 26.19 -37.53 10.23
N THR A 629 26.51 -36.77 11.26
CA THR A 629 25.50 -36.11 12.10
C THR A 629 25.48 -34.62 11.76
N LEU A 630 24.37 -34.15 11.22
CA LEU A 630 24.12 -32.73 10.96
C LEU A 630 23.72 -32.07 12.28
N ARG A 631 24.58 -31.17 12.77
CA ARG A 631 24.41 -30.52 14.08
C ARG A 631 24.15 -29.04 13.87
N ALA A 632 23.05 -28.58 14.43
CA ALA A 632 22.64 -27.19 14.41
C ALA A 632 22.40 -26.72 15.85
N PRO A 633 23.06 -25.66 16.35
CA PRO A 633 22.93 -25.18 17.73
C PRO A 633 21.50 -25.02 18.24
N ASN A 634 20.58 -24.62 17.37
CA ASN A 634 19.21 -24.28 17.72
C ASN A 634 18.16 -25.26 17.19
N ALA A 635 18.56 -26.28 16.43
CA ALA A 635 17.65 -27.25 15.82
C ALA A 635 17.95 -28.69 16.30
N GLN A 636 16.97 -29.60 16.18
CA GLN A 636 17.24 -31.01 16.44
C GLN A 636 18.29 -31.54 15.45
N PRO A 637 19.17 -32.47 15.87
CA PRO A 637 20.15 -33.05 14.96
C PRO A 637 19.48 -33.98 13.96
N ALA A 638 20.06 -34.09 12.76
CA ALA A 638 19.68 -35.09 11.77
C ALA A 638 20.87 -36.01 11.48
N ILE A 639 20.62 -37.26 11.13
CA ILE A 639 21.65 -38.25 10.80
C ILE A 639 21.55 -38.55 9.31
N LEU A 640 22.62 -38.29 8.57
CA LEU A 640 22.79 -38.61 7.16
C LEU A 640 23.58 -39.92 7.04
N LEU A 641 23.08 -40.85 6.23
CA LEU A 641 23.76 -42.08 5.86
C LEU A 641 23.86 -42.17 4.32
N LEU A 642 25.09 -42.30 3.83
CA LEU A 642 25.42 -42.45 2.41
C LEU A 642 26.06 -43.81 2.15
N SER A 643 25.70 -44.48 1.06
CA SER A 643 26.29 -45.76 0.62
C SER A 643 26.49 -45.76 -0.90
N PRO A 644 27.65 -46.16 -1.45
CA PRO A 644 28.83 -46.72 -0.77
C PRO A 644 29.58 -45.69 0.09
N ARG A 645 30.49 -46.11 0.97
CA ARG A 645 31.21 -45.21 1.91
C ARG A 645 32.02 -44.13 1.19
N GLU A 646 32.41 -44.37 -0.05
CA GLU A 646 33.19 -43.46 -0.91
C GLU A 646 32.34 -42.32 -1.52
N ALA A 647 31.01 -42.36 -1.42
CA ALA A 647 30.10 -41.34 -1.97
C ALA A 647 30.07 -40.01 -1.17
N ILE A 648 31.13 -39.71 -0.42
CA ILE A 648 31.29 -38.50 0.40
C ILE A 648 31.93 -37.33 -0.37
N THR A 649 32.08 -37.47 -1.69
CA THR A 649 32.64 -36.44 -2.57
C THR A 649 31.74 -36.23 -3.79
N LEU A 650 31.70 -34.98 -4.27
CA LEU A 650 31.11 -34.61 -5.56
C LEU A 650 32.11 -34.94 -6.69
N PRO A 651 31.71 -34.84 -7.99
CA PRO A 651 32.63 -34.92 -9.12
C PRO A 651 33.92 -34.14 -8.90
N ASN A 652 35.05 -34.72 -9.32
CA ASN A 652 36.41 -34.16 -9.15
C ASN A 652 36.94 -34.14 -7.69
N ASN A 653 36.47 -35.05 -6.82
CA ASN A 653 36.92 -35.20 -5.43
C ASN A 653 36.63 -33.99 -4.52
N ILE A 654 35.58 -33.21 -4.83
CA ILE A 654 35.19 -32.07 -4.01
C ILE A 654 34.49 -32.59 -2.75
N SER A 655 34.90 -32.08 -1.59
CA SER A 655 34.25 -32.43 -0.32
C SER A 655 32.81 -31.93 -0.27
N ILE A 656 31.88 -32.75 0.21
CA ILE A 656 30.50 -32.34 0.49
C ILE A 656 30.37 -31.55 1.80
N GLU A 657 31.42 -31.49 2.64
CA GLU A 657 31.41 -30.84 3.95
C GLU A 657 30.88 -29.39 3.90
N PRO A 658 31.25 -28.53 2.93
CA PRO A 658 30.70 -27.18 2.82
C PRO A 658 29.17 -27.17 2.61
N LEU A 659 28.63 -28.09 1.82
CA LEU A 659 27.18 -28.22 1.60
C LEU A 659 26.47 -28.64 2.89
N LEU A 660 27.08 -29.55 3.66
CA LEU A 660 26.54 -29.96 4.96
C LEU A 660 26.51 -28.79 5.94
N ARG A 661 27.52 -27.91 5.93
CA ARG A 661 27.51 -26.67 6.75
C ARG A 661 26.40 -25.71 6.37
N VAL A 662 26.12 -25.54 5.08
CA VAL A 662 25.00 -24.73 4.59
C VAL A 662 23.67 -25.29 5.10
N VAL A 663 23.52 -26.62 5.10
CA VAL A 663 22.32 -27.28 5.64
C VAL A 663 22.22 -27.13 7.15
N GLU A 664 23.32 -27.29 7.90
CA GLU A 664 23.34 -27.06 9.35
C GLU A 664 22.91 -25.62 9.71
N LEU A 665 23.42 -24.63 8.96
CA LEU A 665 23.01 -23.23 9.11
C LEU A 665 21.53 -23.01 8.72
N GLY A 666 21.09 -23.62 7.62
CA GLY A 666 19.68 -23.58 7.21
C GLY A 666 18.74 -24.22 8.22
N MET A 667 19.14 -25.32 8.87
CA MET A 667 18.42 -25.96 9.97
C MET A 667 18.27 -25.01 11.16
N ASP A 668 19.33 -24.26 11.49
CA ASP A 668 19.31 -23.23 12.53
C ASP A 668 18.36 -22.08 12.19
N VAL A 669 18.39 -21.58 10.94
CA VAL A 669 17.47 -20.54 10.47
C VAL A 669 16.02 -21.02 10.53
N CYS A 670 15.75 -22.25 10.09
CA CYS A 670 14.44 -22.88 10.20
C CYS A 670 13.97 -22.99 11.66
N ALA A 671 14.85 -23.40 12.57
CA ALA A 671 14.53 -23.51 13.99
C ALA A 671 14.32 -22.14 14.64
N LEU A 672 15.11 -21.13 14.29
CA LEU A 672 14.92 -19.77 14.77
C LEU A 672 13.60 -19.19 14.28
N ARG A 673 13.21 -19.43 13.02
CA ARG A 673 11.88 -19.06 12.48
C ARG A 673 10.74 -19.75 13.21
N ALA A 674 10.88 -21.06 13.47
CA ALA A 674 9.90 -21.81 14.26
C ALA A 674 9.82 -21.28 15.70
N ARG A 675 10.95 -20.86 16.29
CA ARG A 675 11.03 -20.24 17.62
C ARG A 675 10.53 -18.81 17.65
N THR A 676 10.65 -18.01 16.59
CA THR A 676 9.95 -16.73 16.54
C THR A 676 8.45 -17.02 16.52
N HIS A 677 7.96 -17.96 15.72
CA HIS A 677 6.54 -18.31 15.74
C HIS A 677 6.04 -18.91 17.08
N ALA A 678 6.85 -19.69 17.79
CA ALA A 678 6.52 -20.24 19.12
C ALA A 678 6.80 -19.27 20.30
N GLY A 679 7.79 -18.40 20.16
CA GLY A 679 8.23 -17.41 21.15
C GLY A 679 7.34 -16.18 21.19
N HIS A 680 6.61 -15.90 20.10
CA HIS A 680 5.53 -14.89 20.09
C HIS A 680 4.35 -15.27 21.01
N THR A 681 4.24 -16.54 21.44
CA THR A 681 3.21 -17.02 22.37
C THR A 681 3.66 -16.96 23.84
N ALA A 682 4.95 -17.14 24.13
CA ALA A 682 5.49 -17.25 25.50
C ALA A 682 6.15 -15.97 26.05
N GLN A 683 6.68 -15.07 25.20
CA GLN A 683 7.33 -13.82 25.65
C GLN A 683 6.42 -12.59 25.63
N ASN A 684 5.17 -12.73 25.19
CA ASN A 684 4.20 -11.63 25.15
C ASN A 684 3.50 -11.34 26.49
N GLN A 685 3.87 -12.02 27.58
CA GLN A 685 3.18 -11.83 28.87
C GLN A 685 3.72 -10.64 29.70
N ASP A 686 4.92 -10.12 29.43
CA ASP A 686 5.48 -9.00 30.22
C ASP A 686 5.86 -7.73 29.41
N THR A 687 5.75 -7.74 28.08
CA THR A 687 6.18 -6.61 27.21
C THR A 687 5.06 -5.88 26.45
N LEU A 688 3.78 -6.24 26.65
CA LEU A 688 2.64 -5.50 26.09
C LEU A 688 2.45 -4.07 26.67
N ALA A 689 3.34 -3.63 27.55
CA ALA A 689 3.39 -2.27 28.10
C ALA A 689 4.62 -1.43 27.62
N GLY A 690 5.35 -1.88 26.59
CA GLY A 690 6.44 -1.13 25.97
C GLY A 690 6.01 -0.34 24.72
N SER A 691 5.67 0.94 24.91
CA SER A 691 5.52 1.99 23.88
C SER A 691 4.75 1.65 22.59
N SER A 692 3.48 1.27 22.70
CA SER A 692 2.51 1.53 21.62
C SER A 692 2.24 3.04 21.52
N LEU A 693 2.14 3.57 20.30
CA LEU A 693 1.73 4.95 20.03
C LEU A 693 0.35 5.28 20.64
N MET A 694 -0.45 4.26 21.02
CA MET A 694 -1.74 4.38 21.71
C MET A 694 -1.79 3.41 22.90
N PRO A 695 -1.69 3.88 24.15
CA PRO A 695 -1.71 3.01 25.34
C PRO A 695 -3.00 2.15 25.41
N GLY A 696 -2.83 0.83 25.53
CA GLY A 696 -3.94 -0.12 25.68
C GLY A 696 -4.69 -0.49 24.38
N PHE A 697 -4.18 -0.07 23.22
CA PHE A 697 -4.78 -0.38 21.92
C PHE A 697 -3.99 -1.49 21.19
N ILE A 698 -4.68 -2.56 20.78
CA ILE A 698 -4.13 -3.64 19.97
C ILE A 698 -4.48 -3.36 18.51
N HIS A 699 -3.49 -3.18 17.66
CA HIS A 699 -3.69 -2.96 16.23
C HIS A 699 -2.56 -3.61 15.42
N SER A 700 -2.91 -4.13 14.24
CA SER A 700 -1.95 -4.71 13.28
C SER A 700 -2.39 -4.52 11.82
N SER A 701 -3.58 -3.96 11.58
CA SER A 701 -4.07 -3.67 10.22
C SER A 701 -3.61 -2.31 9.71
N PRO A 702 -3.38 -2.16 8.39
CA PRO A 702 -3.03 -0.87 7.77
C PRO A 702 -4.08 0.23 8.02
N ALA A 703 -5.36 -0.12 8.11
CA ALA A 703 -6.43 0.84 8.37
C ALA A 703 -6.37 1.41 9.80
N MET A 704 -6.05 0.56 10.79
CA MET A 704 -5.85 1.01 12.15
C MET A 704 -4.53 1.76 12.34
N THR A 705 -3.46 1.36 11.64
CA THR A 705 -2.18 2.11 11.66
C THR A 705 -2.38 3.55 11.19
N ARG A 706 -3.14 3.77 10.12
CA ARG A 706 -3.52 5.12 9.66
C ARG A 706 -4.27 5.93 10.72
N LEU A 707 -5.25 5.31 11.39
CA LEU A 707 -5.98 5.96 12.48
C LEU A 707 -5.04 6.35 13.64
N VAL A 708 -4.08 5.49 13.99
CA VAL A 708 -3.08 5.75 15.03
C VAL A 708 -2.17 6.91 14.63
N GLU A 709 -1.73 6.98 13.37
CA GLU A 709 -0.95 8.09 12.83
C GLU A 709 -1.72 9.41 12.84
N GLU A 710 -3.00 9.40 12.48
CA GLU A 710 -3.87 10.59 12.55
C GLU A 710 -4.05 11.09 13.98
N VAL A 711 -4.30 10.19 14.93
CA VAL A 711 -4.34 10.52 16.36
C VAL A 711 -3.01 11.10 16.83
N HIS A 712 -1.89 10.58 16.33
CA HIS A 712 -0.57 11.10 16.65
C HIS A 712 -0.33 12.51 16.09
N LYS A 713 -0.77 12.79 14.85
CA LYS A 713 -0.65 14.12 14.22
C LYS A 713 -1.38 15.21 15.00
N ILE A 714 -2.52 14.89 15.61
CA ILE A 714 -3.35 15.85 16.37
C ILE A 714 -3.01 15.93 17.87
N ARG A 715 -1.96 15.24 18.34
CA ARG A 715 -1.60 15.15 19.77
C ARG A 715 -1.36 16.51 20.44
N SER A 716 -0.77 17.47 19.72
CA SER A 716 -0.44 18.81 20.22
C SER A 716 -1.59 19.81 20.14
N SER A 717 -2.70 19.44 19.52
CA SER A 717 -3.83 20.32 19.25
C SER A 717 -4.99 20.06 20.22
N ASP A 718 -5.67 21.12 20.67
CA ASP A 718 -6.88 21.06 21.51
C ASP A 718 -8.19 21.15 20.70
N VAL A 719 -8.12 20.95 19.38
CA VAL A 719 -9.29 20.94 18.49
C VAL A 719 -10.30 19.85 18.87
N THR A 720 -11.57 20.12 18.55
CA THR A 720 -12.65 19.13 18.67
C THR A 720 -12.43 17.98 17.71
N VAL A 721 -12.60 16.75 18.20
CA VAL A 721 -12.45 15.54 17.40
C VAL A 721 -13.77 14.78 17.38
N LEU A 722 -14.28 14.44 16.19
CA LEU A 722 -15.45 13.59 15.99
C LEU A 722 -15.02 12.18 15.59
N VAL A 723 -15.21 11.22 16.48
CA VAL A 723 -14.89 9.80 16.28
C VAL A 723 -16.15 9.07 15.77
N THR A 724 -16.12 8.66 14.51
CA THR A 724 -17.23 7.95 13.87
C THR A 724 -16.93 6.47 13.72
N GLY A 725 -17.95 5.62 13.74
CA GLY A 725 -17.79 4.19 13.50
C GLY A 725 -18.91 3.37 14.12
N GLU A 726 -19.05 2.13 13.67
CA GLU A 726 -20.10 1.24 14.14
C GLU A 726 -20.05 0.97 15.66
N SER A 727 -21.13 0.43 16.19
CA SER A 727 -21.15 0.00 17.59
C SER A 727 -20.13 -1.12 17.82
N GLY A 728 -19.34 -0.99 18.89
CA GLY A 728 -18.38 -2.02 19.30
C GLY A 728 -17.02 -2.00 18.58
N THR A 729 -16.70 -0.95 17.81
CA THR A 729 -15.40 -0.81 17.11
C THR A 729 -14.25 -0.30 18.01
N GLY A 730 -14.55 0.25 19.19
CA GLY A 730 -13.55 0.78 20.11
C GLY A 730 -13.40 2.31 20.13
N LYS A 731 -14.44 3.07 19.74
CA LYS A 731 -14.43 4.55 19.72
C LYS A 731 -13.98 5.20 21.04
N GLU A 732 -14.41 4.68 22.19
CA GLU A 732 -13.99 5.19 23.51
C GLU A 732 -12.48 4.98 23.74
N LEU A 733 -11.92 3.84 23.30
CA LEU A 733 -10.48 3.58 23.42
C LEU A 733 -9.68 4.58 22.56
N VAL A 734 -10.18 4.93 21.38
CA VAL A 734 -9.59 5.98 20.53
C VAL A 734 -9.64 7.33 21.25
N ALA A 735 -10.78 7.71 21.84
CA ALA A 735 -10.92 8.96 22.59
C ALA A 735 -9.98 9.03 23.82
N ARG A 736 -9.84 7.94 24.56
CA ARG A 736 -8.92 7.83 25.70
C ARG A 736 -7.48 7.97 25.26
N ALA A 737 -7.12 7.39 24.13
CA ALA A 737 -5.77 7.45 23.62
C ALA A 737 -5.42 8.85 23.07
N ILE A 738 -6.35 9.55 22.41
CA ILE A 738 -6.20 10.97 22.06
C ILE A 738 -5.89 11.80 23.32
N HIS A 739 -6.64 11.59 24.40
CA HIS A 739 -6.38 12.29 25.67
C HIS A 739 -5.01 11.93 26.26
N ALA A 740 -4.64 10.64 26.31
CA ALA A 740 -3.39 10.17 26.87
C ALA A 740 -2.14 10.71 26.14
N LEU A 741 -2.25 10.98 24.83
CA LEU A 741 -1.19 11.56 24.03
C LEU A 741 -1.19 13.09 24.02
N SER A 742 -2.23 13.73 24.56
CA SER A 742 -2.39 15.17 24.50
C SER A 742 -1.55 15.94 25.52
N SER A 743 -1.45 17.26 25.34
CA SER A 743 -0.95 18.19 26.36
C SER A 743 -1.72 18.12 27.69
N ARG A 744 -2.98 17.65 27.66
CA ARG A 744 -3.87 17.48 28.82
C ARG A 744 -3.85 16.08 29.42
N ARG A 745 -2.89 15.21 29.06
CA ARG A 745 -2.78 13.81 29.54
C ARG A 745 -2.78 13.61 31.06
N SER A 746 -2.36 14.63 31.82
CA SER A 746 -2.33 14.61 33.29
C SER A 746 -3.58 15.24 33.93
N LYS A 747 -4.55 15.66 33.11
CA LYS A 747 -5.80 16.29 33.52
C LYS A 747 -6.95 15.29 33.45
N VAL A 748 -8.12 15.69 33.93
CA VAL A 748 -9.30 14.80 33.98
C VAL A 748 -9.77 14.45 32.57
N PHE A 749 -9.95 13.16 32.30
CA PHE A 749 -10.76 12.65 31.19
C PHE A 749 -12.15 12.30 31.70
N MET A 750 -13.15 13.05 31.26
CA MET A 750 -14.53 12.93 31.72
C MET A 750 -15.40 12.32 30.62
N PRO A 751 -15.72 11.02 30.66
CA PRO A 751 -16.66 10.41 29.71
C PRO A 751 -18.11 10.71 30.10
N PHE A 752 -18.93 11.02 29.10
CA PHE A 752 -20.36 11.23 29.24
C PHE A 752 -21.09 10.58 28.07
N ASN A 753 -21.95 9.61 28.38
CA ASN A 753 -22.75 8.92 27.37
C ASN A 753 -24.13 9.59 27.26
N CYS A 754 -24.43 10.16 26.09
CA CYS A 754 -25.67 10.88 25.83
C CYS A 754 -26.91 9.97 25.89
N THR A 755 -26.76 8.66 25.70
CA THR A 755 -27.88 7.69 25.77
C THR A 755 -28.24 7.28 27.20
N ALA A 756 -27.32 7.44 28.15
CA ALA A 756 -27.47 6.91 29.51
C ALA A 756 -28.32 7.81 30.43
N VAL A 757 -28.60 9.05 30.01
CA VAL A 757 -29.32 10.05 30.82
C VAL A 757 -30.72 10.28 30.23
N PRO A 758 -31.79 10.32 31.05
CA PRO A 758 -33.12 10.72 30.59
C PRO A 758 -33.08 12.08 29.88
N LYS A 759 -33.82 12.24 28.79
CA LYS A 759 -33.77 13.43 27.93
C LYS A 759 -34.06 14.70 28.72
N GLU A 760 -34.99 14.63 29.66
CA GLU A 760 -35.45 15.72 30.52
C GLU A 760 -34.37 16.21 31.50
N LEU A 761 -33.37 15.37 31.80
CA LEU A 761 -32.30 15.68 32.75
C LEU A 761 -30.96 15.95 32.06
N SER A 762 -30.83 15.62 30.77
CA SER A 762 -29.59 15.74 29.99
C SER A 762 -28.95 17.14 30.08
N GLU A 763 -29.77 18.19 30.01
CA GLU A 763 -29.35 19.58 30.17
C GLU A 763 -28.72 19.86 31.55
N GLY A 764 -29.38 19.40 32.62
CA GLY A 764 -28.90 19.58 34.00
C GLY A 764 -27.62 18.79 34.29
N TYR A 765 -27.45 17.61 33.69
CA TYR A 765 -26.21 16.82 33.81
C TYR A 765 -25.05 17.46 33.04
N LEU A 766 -25.26 17.99 31.84
CA LEU A 766 -24.19 18.61 31.03
C LEU A 766 -23.77 19.97 31.58
N PHE A 767 -24.72 20.88 31.81
CA PHE A 767 -24.45 22.29 32.15
C PHE A 767 -24.52 22.60 33.65
N GLY A 768 -25.14 21.72 34.44
CA GLY A 768 -25.36 21.92 35.87
C GLY A 768 -26.62 22.72 36.18
N TYR A 769 -26.97 22.80 37.47
CA TYR A 769 -28.16 23.48 37.95
C TYR A 769 -28.00 23.99 39.39
N ARG A 770 -28.77 25.01 39.75
CA ARG A 770 -28.93 25.49 41.15
C ARG A 770 -30.01 24.70 41.87
N ARG A 771 -29.90 24.62 43.20
CA ARG A 771 -30.96 24.14 44.07
C ARG A 771 -32.26 24.90 43.78
N GLY A 772 -33.32 24.16 43.53
CA GLY A 772 -34.65 24.71 43.18
C GLY A 772 -34.84 25.08 41.70
N ALA A 773 -33.91 24.74 40.80
CA ALA A 773 -34.08 24.98 39.36
C ALA A 773 -35.19 24.14 38.70
N PHE A 774 -35.48 22.95 39.24
CA PHE A 774 -36.60 22.08 38.85
C PHE A 774 -37.00 21.17 40.01
N THR A 775 -38.15 20.48 39.89
CA THR A 775 -38.63 19.51 40.88
C THR A 775 -37.66 18.33 41.00
N GLY A 776 -36.91 18.26 42.10
CA GLY A 776 -35.84 17.26 42.31
C GLY A 776 -34.43 17.84 42.45
N ALA A 777 -34.23 19.13 42.17
CA ALA A 777 -32.95 19.83 42.38
C ALA A 777 -32.71 20.16 43.86
N VAL A 778 -32.36 19.14 44.67
CA VAL A 778 -32.19 19.26 46.14
C VAL A 778 -30.88 19.96 46.53
N SER A 779 -29.86 19.92 45.67
CA SER A 779 -28.56 20.56 45.85
C SER A 779 -28.07 21.19 44.54
N ASP A 780 -27.09 22.10 44.63
CA ASP A 780 -26.41 22.62 43.44
C ASP A 780 -25.60 21.49 42.77
N SER A 781 -25.58 21.47 41.42
CA SER A 781 -24.76 20.56 40.63
C SER A 781 -23.91 21.36 39.64
N PRO A 782 -22.58 21.18 39.62
CA PRO A 782 -21.71 21.87 38.68
C PRO A 782 -21.92 21.39 37.24
N GLY A 783 -22.49 20.20 37.02
CA GLY A 783 -22.56 19.59 35.70
C GLY A 783 -21.22 19.07 35.19
N VAL A 784 -21.27 18.22 34.18
CA VAL A 784 -20.12 17.47 33.65
C VAL A 784 -19.11 18.40 32.98
N ILE A 785 -19.57 19.43 32.28
CA ILE A 785 -18.68 20.39 31.61
C ILE A 785 -17.77 21.12 32.62
N ARG A 786 -18.32 21.63 33.74
CA ARG A 786 -17.48 22.26 34.79
C ARG A 786 -16.57 21.26 35.49
N SER A 787 -17.03 20.03 35.64
CA SER A 787 -16.25 18.97 36.27
C SER A 787 -15.05 18.55 35.41
N ALA A 788 -15.10 18.81 34.10
CA ALA A 788 -14.04 18.57 33.14
C ALA A 788 -13.11 19.79 32.89
N ALA A 789 -13.24 20.87 33.68
CA ALA A 789 -12.46 22.10 33.50
C ALA A 789 -10.95 21.84 33.46
N GLY A 790 -10.28 22.37 32.44
CA GLY A 790 -8.85 22.17 32.16
C GLY A 790 -8.48 20.77 31.65
N GLY A 791 -9.45 19.87 31.50
CA GLY A 791 -9.28 18.50 31.03
C GLY A 791 -9.93 18.26 29.66
N THR A 792 -10.42 17.04 29.47
CA THR A 792 -11.09 16.58 28.24
C THR A 792 -12.45 16.00 28.58
N LEU A 793 -13.50 16.45 27.91
CA LEU A 793 -14.84 15.89 27.96
C LEU A 793 -15.08 15.03 26.72
N PHE A 794 -15.35 13.75 26.93
CA PHE A 794 -15.71 12.79 25.90
C PHE A 794 -17.23 12.62 25.86
N LEU A 795 -17.86 13.00 24.76
CA LEU A 795 -19.30 12.87 24.52
C LEU A 795 -19.55 11.64 23.65
N ASP A 796 -19.98 10.53 24.26
CA ASP A 796 -20.32 9.31 23.53
C ASP A 796 -21.77 9.35 23.04
N GLU A 797 -21.99 8.78 21.85
CA GLU A 797 -23.25 8.78 21.12
C GLU A 797 -23.90 10.18 21.00
N ILE A 798 -23.14 11.17 20.52
CA ILE A 798 -23.58 12.56 20.41
C ILE A 798 -24.83 12.75 19.53
N GLY A 799 -25.11 11.82 18.61
CA GLY A 799 -26.32 11.82 17.79
C GLY A 799 -27.61 11.68 18.60
N ASP A 800 -27.55 11.09 19.81
CA ASP A 800 -28.73 10.91 20.68
C ASP A 800 -29.03 12.13 21.56
N LEU A 801 -28.26 13.22 21.42
CA LEU A 801 -28.48 14.44 22.20
C LEU A 801 -29.82 15.12 21.82
N PRO A 802 -30.69 15.44 22.80
CA PRO A 802 -31.97 16.10 22.52
C PRO A 802 -31.80 17.45 21.80
N LEU A 803 -32.69 17.73 20.84
CA LEU A 803 -32.65 18.91 19.96
C LEU A 803 -32.66 20.25 20.73
N ASP A 804 -33.32 20.30 21.88
CA ASP A 804 -33.41 21.44 22.78
C ASP A 804 -32.11 21.74 23.54
N VAL A 805 -31.24 20.73 23.69
CA VAL A 805 -29.94 20.83 24.36
C VAL A 805 -28.83 21.27 23.39
N GLN A 806 -28.97 20.90 22.11
CA GLN A 806 -27.99 21.19 21.05
C GLN A 806 -27.58 22.69 20.94
N PRO A 807 -28.50 23.68 21.02
CA PRO A 807 -28.12 25.11 20.97
C PRO A 807 -27.21 25.55 22.12
N LYS A 808 -27.38 24.98 23.32
CA LYS A 808 -26.53 25.29 24.47
C LYS A 808 -25.14 24.67 24.32
N LEU A 809 -25.08 23.46 23.76
CA LEU A 809 -23.80 22.81 23.45
C LEU A 809 -23.04 23.58 22.36
N LEU A 810 -23.75 24.06 21.32
CA LEU A 810 -23.17 24.92 20.30
C LEU A 810 -22.56 26.18 20.90
N ARG A 811 -23.31 26.87 21.77
CA ARG A 811 -22.81 28.08 22.45
C ARG A 811 -21.55 27.81 23.27
N PHE A 812 -21.53 26.69 23.98
CA PHE A 812 -20.34 26.25 24.70
C PHE A 812 -19.14 26.00 23.78
N LEU A 813 -19.33 25.29 22.67
CA LEU A 813 -18.25 25.03 21.69
C LEU A 813 -17.78 26.31 20.96
N GLN A 814 -18.63 27.33 20.84
CA GLN A 814 -18.31 28.59 20.18
C GLN A 814 -17.59 29.58 21.10
N GLU A 815 -18.15 29.82 22.28
CA GLU A 815 -17.75 30.91 23.18
C GLU A 815 -17.00 30.43 24.44
N GLY A 816 -16.98 29.12 24.68
CA GLY A 816 -16.50 28.52 25.94
C GLY A 816 -17.44 28.83 27.11
N GLU A 817 -18.67 29.28 26.85
CA GLU A 817 -19.63 29.72 27.86
C GLU A 817 -20.70 28.67 28.11
N ILE A 818 -20.96 28.38 29.38
CA ILE A 818 -22.10 27.58 29.82
C ILE A 818 -23.03 28.41 30.70
N GLN A 819 -24.32 28.10 30.67
CA GLN A 819 -25.31 28.69 31.56
C GLN A 819 -26.09 27.59 32.29
N PRO A 820 -25.82 27.38 33.58
CA PRO A 820 -26.52 26.40 34.40
C PRO A 820 -28.00 26.74 34.57
N LEU A 821 -28.84 25.72 34.74
CA LEU A 821 -30.27 25.92 35.00
C LEU A 821 -30.46 26.67 36.33
N GLY A 822 -31.21 27.77 36.26
CA GLY A 822 -31.46 28.66 37.40
C GLY A 822 -30.38 29.74 37.63
N GLU A 823 -29.32 29.82 36.82
CA GLU A 823 -28.34 30.90 36.88
C GLU A 823 -28.56 31.97 35.79
N GLN A 824 -28.43 33.24 36.19
CA GLN A 824 -28.67 34.40 35.33
C GLN A 824 -27.43 34.87 34.54
N ARG A 825 -26.24 34.34 34.86
CA ARG A 825 -24.97 34.76 34.23
C ARG A 825 -24.26 33.54 33.65
N PRO A 826 -23.76 33.61 32.40
CA PRO A 826 -22.92 32.56 31.84
C PRO A 826 -21.55 32.51 32.53
N ALA A 827 -20.94 31.33 32.55
CA ALA A 827 -19.60 31.10 33.07
C ALA A 827 -18.70 30.53 31.97
N LYS A 828 -17.47 31.04 31.86
CA LYS A 828 -16.47 30.51 30.92
C LYS A 828 -15.77 29.29 31.50
N VAL A 829 -15.65 28.23 30.70
CA VAL A 829 -14.99 26.98 31.07
C VAL A 829 -14.15 26.51 29.89
N ASP A 830 -12.87 26.26 30.12
CA ASP A 830 -11.96 25.67 29.14
C ASP A 830 -11.98 24.15 29.27
N VAL A 831 -12.53 23.46 28.27
CA VAL A 831 -12.54 21.99 28.18
C VAL A 831 -12.32 21.59 26.73
N ARG A 832 -11.43 20.62 26.50
CA ARG A 832 -11.26 19.99 25.18
C ARG A 832 -12.39 19.00 24.95
N ILE A 833 -12.97 18.99 23.75
CA ILE A 833 -14.09 18.11 23.42
C ILE A 833 -13.66 17.01 22.45
N ILE A 834 -14.06 15.78 22.77
CA ILE A 834 -14.01 14.64 21.84
C ILE A 834 -15.44 14.10 21.79
N ALA A 835 -16.03 13.99 20.61
CA ALA A 835 -17.36 13.42 20.43
C ALA A 835 -17.25 12.09 19.70
N ALA A 836 -18.15 11.14 19.99
CA ALA A 836 -18.27 9.90 19.25
C ALA A 836 -19.72 9.61 18.87
N THR A 837 -19.93 8.93 17.74
CA THR A 837 -21.27 8.51 17.28
C THR A 837 -21.18 7.28 16.39
N ASN A 838 -22.21 6.44 16.45
CA ASN A 838 -22.48 5.41 15.46
C ASN A 838 -23.47 5.85 14.36
N SER A 839 -24.19 6.95 14.58
CA SER A 839 -25.23 7.46 13.70
C SER A 839 -24.65 8.40 12.64
N ASP A 840 -25.23 8.38 11.45
CA ASP A 840 -24.91 9.30 10.37
C ASP A 840 -25.48 10.69 10.70
N LEU A 841 -24.60 11.59 11.17
CA LEU A 841 -25.02 12.93 11.60
C LEU A 841 -25.45 13.78 10.40
N GLU A 842 -24.87 13.54 9.23
CA GLU A 842 -25.24 14.21 7.99
C GLU A 842 -26.68 13.89 7.58
N GLU A 843 -27.07 12.61 7.66
CA GLU A 843 -28.45 12.19 7.44
C GLU A 843 -29.40 12.79 8.50
N MET A 844 -28.97 12.82 9.77
CA MET A 844 -29.77 13.43 10.84
C MET A 844 -29.95 14.94 10.67
N VAL A 845 -28.96 15.63 10.11
CA VAL A 845 -29.08 17.05 9.72
C VAL A 845 -30.09 17.21 8.59
N ALA A 846 -30.02 16.38 7.55
CA ALA A 846 -30.99 16.39 6.45
C ALA A 846 -32.43 16.13 6.93
N GLN A 847 -32.59 15.28 7.95
CA GLN A 847 -33.88 14.97 8.59
C GLN A 847 -34.33 16.02 9.63
N GLY A 848 -33.55 17.06 9.91
CA GLY A 848 -33.84 18.07 10.92
C GLY A 848 -33.79 17.56 12.37
N ARG A 849 -33.18 16.39 12.60
CA ARG A 849 -33.01 15.75 13.91
C ARG A 849 -31.70 16.13 14.61
N PHE A 850 -30.78 16.76 13.87
CA PHE A 850 -29.54 17.32 14.39
C PHE A 850 -29.30 18.68 13.74
N ARG A 851 -28.77 19.65 14.48
CA ARG A 851 -28.54 20.99 13.94
C ARG A 851 -27.27 21.04 13.10
N GLU A 852 -27.39 21.64 11.92
CA GLU A 852 -26.28 21.83 10.98
C GLU A 852 -25.11 22.63 11.58
N ASP A 853 -25.43 23.71 12.32
CA ASP A 853 -24.44 24.58 12.98
C ASP A 853 -23.61 23.84 14.06
N LEU A 854 -24.25 22.96 14.84
CA LEU A 854 -23.58 22.09 15.82
C LEU A 854 -22.72 21.03 15.13
N TYR A 855 -23.22 20.42 14.05
CA TYR A 855 -22.48 19.41 13.29
C TYR A 855 -21.13 19.95 12.81
N TYR A 856 -21.11 21.12 12.15
CA TYR A 856 -19.85 21.71 11.67
C TYR A 856 -18.89 22.09 12.79
N ARG A 857 -19.39 22.43 13.98
CA ARG A 857 -18.54 22.77 15.13
C ARG A 857 -17.94 21.55 15.84
N LEU A 858 -18.62 20.40 15.75
CA LEU A 858 -18.13 19.12 16.24
C LEU A 858 -17.17 18.46 15.23
N ASN A 859 -17.47 18.57 13.95
CA ASN A 859 -16.73 17.93 12.87
C ASN A 859 -15.53 18.77 12.38
N VAL A 860 -14.62 19.11 13.30
CA VAL A 860 -13.38 19.84 12.95
C VAL A 860 -12.30 18.86 12.47
N ILE A 861 -12.11 17.76 13.20
CA ILE A 861 -11.31 16.61 12.77
C ILE A 861 -12.19 15.37 12.89
N ARG A 862 -12.39 14.65 11.79
CA ARG A 862 -13.13 13.39 11.78
C ARG A 862 -12.16 12.22 11.82
N LEU A 863 -12.39 11.29 12.73
CA LEU A 863 -11.66 10.02 12.80
C LEU A 863 -12.63 8.87 12.61
N ARG A 864 -12.47 8.08 11.55
CA ARG A 864 -13.30 6.89 11.30
C ARG A 864 -12.63 5.66 11.89
N VAL A 865 -13.31 4.99 12.83
CA VAL A 865 -12.86 3.70 13.37
C VAL A 865 -13.44 2.59 12.50
N PRO A 866 -12.61 1.83 11.75
CA PRO A 866 -13.09 0.82 10.82
C PRO A 866 -13.78 -0.35 11.58
N PRO A 867 -14.87 -0.91 11.01
CA PRO A 867 -15.49 -2.11 11.54
C PRO A 867 -14.55 -3.31 11.44
N LEU A 868 -14.73 -4.30 12.30
CA LEU A 868 -13.84 -5.47 12.43
C LEU A 868 -13.72 -6.26 11.11
N ARG A 869 -14.78 -6.30 10.30
CA ARG A 869 -14.77 -6.93 8.97
C ARG A 869 -13.83 -6.26 7.96
N GLU A 870 -13.52 -4.97 8.12
CA GLU A 870 -12.53 -4.23 7.30
C GLU A 870 -11.09 -4.45 7.81
N ARG A 871 -10.91 -5.09 8.97
CA ARG A 871 -9.61 -5.34 9.62
C ARG A 871 -9.50 -6.77 10.18
N ARG A 872 -9.90 -7.75 9.37
CA ARG A 872 -9.89 -9.18 9.72
C ARG A 872 -8.50 -9.70 10.11
N SER A 873 -7.43 -9.09 9.62
CA SER A 873 -6.05 -9.42 9.99
C SER A 873 -5.72 -9.18 11.48
N GLU A 874 -6.53 -8.39 12.20
CA GLU A 874 -6.36 -8.17 13.65
C GLU A 874 -7.02 -9.24 14.52
N ILE A 875 -7.93 -10.04 13.95
CA ILE A 875 -8.73 -11.03 14.70
C ILE A 875 -7.84 -12.03 15.45
N PRO A 876 -6.79 -12.64 14.85
CA PRO A 876 -5.91 -13.56 15.58
C PRO A 876 -5.26 -12.93 16.81
N THR A 877 -4.76 -11.70 16.68
CA THR A 877 -4.11 -10.97 17.77
C THR A 877 -5.10 -10.61 18.88
N ILE A 878 -6.28 -10.13 18.51
CA ILE A 878 -7.37 -9.78 19.45
C ILE A 878 -7.86 -11.02 20.20
N VAL A 879 -8.03 -12.15 19.50
CA VAL A 879 -8.46 -13.43 20.09
C VAL A 879 -7.42 -13.92 21.10
N ASN A 880 -6.13 -13.94 20.72
CA ASN A 880 -5.07 -14.38 21.62
C ASN A 880 -5.00 -13.51 22.89
N TYR A 881 -5.12 -12.19 22.74
CA TYR A 881 -5.17 -11.28 23.88
C TYR A 881 -6.35 -11.58 24.82
N TYR A 882 -7.57 -11.73 24.29
CA TYR A 882 -8.75 -11.96 25.11
C TYR A 882 -8.80 -13.36 25.72
N ILE A 883 -8.23 -14.37 25.06
CA ILE A 883 -8.04 -15.70 25.66
C ILE A 883 -7.17 -15.56 26.91
N ASN A 884 -5.99 -14.94 26.79
CA ASN A 884 -5.09 -14.74 27.93
C ASN A 884 -5.74 -13.90 29.04
N HIS A 885 -6.43 -12.81 28.68
CA HIS A 885 -7.11 -11.94 29.62
C HIS A 885 -8.20 -12.68 30.42
N TYR A 886 -9.05 -13.45 29.73
CA TYR A 886 -10.14 -14.18 30.39
C TYR A 886 -9.66 -15.44 31.11
N SER A 887 -8.60 -16.10 30.62
CA SER A 887 -7.97 -17.21 31.33
C SER A 887 -7.44 -16.74 32.68
N ALA A 888 -6.72 -15.61 32.73
CA ALA A 888 -6.26 -15.00 33.98
C ALA A 888 -7.43 -14.60 34.89
N LYS A 889 -8.48 -13.97 34.33
CA LYS A 889 -9.65 -13.51 35.09
C LYS A 889 -10.50 -14.64 35.68
N PHE A 890 -10.62 -15.76 34.98
CA PHE A 890 -11.39 -16.93 35.41
C PHE A 890 -10.54 -18.00 36.11
N GLY A 891 -9.23 -17.76 36.26
CA GLY A 891 -8.31 -18.68 36.90
C GLY A 891 -8.05 -19.96 36.11
N ARG A 892 -8.16 -19.90 34.78
CA ARG A 892 -7.90 -21.03 33.87
C ARG A 892 -6.44 -21.06 33.42
N ARG A 893 -5.88 -22.26 33.26
CA ARG A 893 -4.51 -22.47 32.80
C ARG A 893 -4.46 -23.22 31.48
N ASP A 894 -3.44 -22.91 30.68
CA ASP A 894 -3.09 -23.64 29.45
C ASP A 894 -4.25 -23.77 28.43
N ILE A 895 -5.04 -22.70 28.26
CA ILE A 895 -6.07 -22.64 27.22
C ILE A 895 -5.44 -22.19 25.91
N GLU A 896 -5.53 -23.05 24.90
CA GLU A 896 -5.09 -22.77 23.53
C GLU A 896 -6.31 -22.68 22.60
N ILE A 897 -6.12 -22.20 21.37
CA ILE A 897 -7.15 -22.21 20.32
C ILE A 897 -6.57 -22.78 19.04
N THR A 898 -7.31 -23.66 18.36
CA THR A 898 -6.84 -24.23 17.09
C THR A 898 -6.86 -23.21 15.97
N SER A 899 -5.95 -23.34 15.00
CA SER A 899 -5.93 -22.51 13.79
C SER A 899 -7.27 -22.56 13.06
N GLN A 900 -7.92 -23.72 12.99
CA GLN A 900 -9.24 -23.89 12.38
C GLN A 900 -10.34 -23.05 13.06
N ALA A 901 -10.29 -22.91 14.39
CA ALA A 901 -11.23 -22.06 15.11
C ALA A 901 -10.94 -20.57 14.86
N VAL A 902 -9.66 -20.18 14.78
CA VAL A 902 -9.26 -18.81 14.42
C VAL A 902 -9.69 -18.46 12.99
N ASP A 903 -9.46 -19.36 12.03
CA ASP A 903 -9.86 -19.19 10.62
C ASP A 903 -11.38 -18.96 10.51
N LEU A 904 -12.17 -19.73 11.27
CA LEU A 904 -13.62 -19.54 11.30
C LEU A 904 -14.00 -18.15 11.84
N LEU A 905 -13.36 -17.71 12.92
CA LEU A 905 -13.57 -16.38 13.49
C LEU A 905 -13.18 -15.28 12.48
N MET A 906 -12.19 -15.50 11.61
CA MET A 906 -11.75 -14.54 10.60
C MET A 906 -12.76 -14.37 9.45
N VAL A 907 -13.49 -15.41 9.08
CA VAL A 907 -14.49 -15.39 8.00
C VAL A 907 -15.82 -14.74 8.44
N CYS A 908 -16.06 -14.62 9.74
CA CYS A 908 -17.28 -14.01 10.28
C CYS A 908 -17.35 -12.49 10.06
N ASP A 909 -18.56 -11.96 9.89
CA ASP A 909 -18.79 -10.53 9.60
C ASP A 909 -18.81 -9.61 10.83
N TRP A 910 -18.98 -10.19 12.03
CA TRP A 910 -18.97 -9.48 13.32
C TRP A 910 -19.76 -8.16 13.33
N PRO A 911 -21.11 -8.17 13.16
CA PRO A 911 -21.92 -6.95 13.18
C PRO A 911 -21.82 -6.16 14.51
N GLY A 912 -21.51 -6.81 15.62
CA GLY A 912 -21.20 -6.14 16.90
C GLY A 912 -19.71 -5.84 17.12
N ASN A 913 -18.90 -5.97 16.06
CA ASN A 913 -17.47 -5.67 15.99
C ASN A 913 -16.66 -6.35 17.11
N VAL A 914 -15.62 -5.68 17.61
CA VAL A 914 -14.71 -6.22 18.64
C VAL A 914 -15.46 -6.58 19.91
N ARG A 915 -16.55 -5.87 20.24
CA ARG A 915 -17.39 -6.20 21.41
C ARG A 915 -18.05 -7.58 21.27
N GLN A 916 -18.58 -7.91 20.10
CA GLN A 916 -19.17 -9.23 19.84
C GLN A 916 -18.12 -10.34 19.87
N LEU A 917 -16.96 -10.12 19.22
CA LEU A 917 -15.84 -11.06 19.26
C LEU A 917 -15.37 -11.31 20.70
N CYS A 918 -15.18 -10.25 21.49
CA CYS A 918 -14.78 -10.33 22.88
C CYS A 918 -15.78 -11.13 23.73
N ASN A 919 -17.08 -10.91 23.55
CA ASN A 919 -18.14 -11.66 24.24
C ASN A 919 -18.11 -13.15 23.88
N GLU A 920 -17.82 -13.48 22.62
CA GLU A 920 -17.68 -14.86 22.16
C GLU A 920 -16.50 -15.55 22.86
N ILE A 921 -15.32 -14.90 22.86
CA ILE A 921 -14.11 -15.40 23.53
C ILE A 921 -14.33 -15.54 25.03
N GLN A 922 -14.95 -14.54 25.67
CA GLN A 922 -15.30 -14.62 27.09
C GLN A 922 -16.17 -15.85 27.39
N ARG A 923 -17.17 -16.13 26.54
CA ARG A 923 -18.10 -17.24 26.73
C ARG A 923 -17.41 -18.59 26.62
N ILE A 924 -16.51 -18.77 25.64
CA ILE A 924 -15.82 -20.05 25.45
C ILE A 924 -14.78 -20.29 26.55
N VAL A 925 -14.02 -19.27 26.95
CA VAL A 925 -13.02 -19.39 28.03
C VAL A 925 -13.68 -19.65 29.38
N ALA A 926 -14.84 -19.03 29.67
CA ALA A 926 -15.59 -19.31 30.89
C ALA A 926 -16.07 -20.77 31.01
N ARG A 927 -16.27 -21.45 29.87
CA ARG A 927 -16.74 -22.85 29.80
C ARG A 927 -15.60 -23.87 29.62
N ALA A 928 -14.39 -23.41 29.35
CA ALA A 928 -13.23 -24.27 29.16
C ALA A 928 -12.74 -24.86 30.49
N GLU A 929 -12.18 -26.06 30.43
CA GLU A 929 -11.41 -26.68 31.52
C GLU A 929 -9.91 -26.36 31.33
N ASP A 930 -9.11 -26.60 32.36
CA ASP A 930 -7.66 -26.33 32.29
C ASP A 930 -7.00 -27.28 31.26
N GLY A 931 -6.08 -26.75 30.45
CA GLY A 931 -5.36 -27.52 29.42
C GLY A 931 -6.17 -27.83 28.16
N VAL A 932 -7.36 -27.24 27.98
CA VAL A 932 -8.20 -27.47 26.80
C VAL A 932 -7.74 -26.65 25.61
N VAL A 933 -7.61 -27.33 24.46
CA VAL A 933 -7.46 -26.69 23.16
C VAL A 933 -8.84 -26.37 22.58
N LEU A 934 -9.12 -25.08 22.35
CA LEU A 934 -10.39 -24.60 21.86
C LEU A 934 -10.59 -24.93 20.38
N THR A 935 -11.62 -25.70 20.05
CA THR A 935 -11.96 -26.11 18.67
C THR A 935 -13.22 -25.40 18.16
N PRO A 936 -13.51 -25.44 16.85
CA PRO A 936 -14.74 -24.84 16.29
C PRO A 936 -16.04 -25.32 16.96
N ASP A 937 -16.06 -26.54 17.50
CA ASP A 937 -17.22 -27.14 18.16
C ASP A 937 -17.65 -26.41 19.44
N GLN A 938 -16.76 -25.64 20.05
CA GLN A 938 -17.02 -24.89 21.28
C GLN A 938 -17.54 -23.47 21.02
N LEU A 939 -17.49 -23.00 19.77
CA LEU A 939 -18.06 -21.71 19.35
C LEU A 939 -19.60 -21.73 19.40
N SER A 940 -20.24 -20.58 19.21
CA SER A 940 -21.69 -20.45 19.35
C SER A 940 -22.41 -21.29 18.27
N PRO A 941 -23.62 -21.80 18.53
CA PRO A 941 -24.41 -22.50 17.50
C PRO A 941 -24.72 -21.63 16.27
N GLU A 942 -24.67 -20.30 16.39
CA GLU A 942 -24.80 -19.37 15.27
C GLU A 942 -23.54 -19.34 14.41
N LEU A 943 -22.36 -19.29 15.03
CA LEU A 943 -21.08 -19.35 14.33
C LEU A 943 -20.79 -20.76 13.77
N ARG A 944 -21.21 -21.81 14.48
CA ARG A 944 -21.15 -23.21 14.00
C ARG A 944 -22.09 -23.49 12.84
N ARG A 945 -23.23 -22.78 12.73
CA ARG A 945 -24.12 -22.88 11.55
C ARG A 945 -23.46 -22.33 10.29
N MET A 946 -22.47 -21.44 10.42
CA MET A 946 -21.63 -21.00 9.31
C MET A 946 -20.52 -22.02 8.95
N SER A 947 -20.19 -22.97 9.84
CA SER A 947 -19.25 -24.09 9.62
C SER A 947 -19.94 -25.41 9.25
N ALA A 948 -21.23 -25.55 9.56
CA ALA A 948 -22.00 -26.71 9.18
C ALA A 948 -22.23 -26.63 7.67
N PRO A 949 -21.92 -27.69 6.89
CA PRO A 949 -22.45 -27.78 5.55
C PRO A 949 -23.98 -27.82 5.71
N GLU A 950 -24.64 -26.69 5.47
CA GLU A 950 -26.09 -26.68 5.35
C GLU A 950 -26.45 -27.59 4.18
N THR A 951 -26.81 -28.80 4.57
CA THR A 951 -27.59 -29.74 3.78
C THR A 951 -29.01 -29.17 3.70
N GLN A 952 -29.15 -28.03 3.06
CA GLN A 952 -30.30 -27.77 2.23
C GLN A 952 -29.81 -27.91 0.80
N GLN A 953 -29.97 -29.10 0.27
CA GLN A 953 -29.84 -29.37 -1.15
C GLN A 953 -30.87 -28.51 -1.90
N PRO A 954 -30.48 -27.52 -2.74
CA PRO A 954 -30.72 -27.71 -4.15
C PRO A 954 -29.77 -28.84 -4.58
N SER A 955 -30.32 -29.85 -5.22
CA SER A 955 -29.62 -31.02 -5.73
C SER A 955 -28.47 -30.63 -6.69
N ILE A 956 -27.30 -30.27 -6.17
CA ILE A 956 -26.08 -30.16 -6.96
C ILE A 956 -25.34 -31.48 -6.78
N THR A 957 -25.55 -32.37 -7.74
CA THR A 957 -24.83 -33.63 -7.86
C THR A 957 -23.33 -33.35 -7.89
N PRO A 958 -22.49 -34.00 -7.06
CA PRO A 958 -21.05 -33.75 -7.06
C PRO A 958 -20.43 -34.07 -8.43
N LEU A 959 -19.46 -33.27 -8.88
CA LEU A 959 -18.68 -33.50 -10.11
C LEU A 959 -17.97 -34.86 -10.14
N SER A 960 -17.91 -35.58 -9.02
CA SER A 960 -17.49 -36.99 -8.97
C SER A 960 -18.40 -37.94 -9.78
N ALA A 961 -19.60 -37.51 -10.18
CA ALA A 961 -20.46 -38.25 -11.10
C ALA A 961 -20.12 -38.03 -12.59
N VAL A 962 -19.05 -37.28 -12.90
CA VAL A 962 -18.56 -37.00 -14.27
C VAL A 962 -17.25 -37.75 -14.56
N ALA A 963 -16.78 -38.63 -13.67
CA ALA A 963 -15.74 -39.57 -14.04
C ALA A 963 -16.33 -40.58 -15.05
N PRO A 964 -15.87 -40.65 -16.31
CA PRO A 964 -16.21 -41.79 -17.15
C PRO A 964 -15.77 -43.06 -16.44
N ALA A 965 -16.55 -44.13 -16.60
CA ALA A 965 -16.10 -45.46 -16.23
C ALA A 965 -14.72 -45.71 -16.85
N PRO A 966 -13.80 -46.43 -16.16
CA PRO A 966 -12.43 -46.64 -16.65
C PRO A 966 -12.47 -47.21 -18.07
N GLY A 967 -12.04 -46.44 -19.08
CA GLY A 967 -11.95 -46.88 -20.47
C GLY A 967 -12.57 -45.97 -21.56
N GLN A 968 -13.16 -44.82 -21.23
CA GLN A 968 -13.61 -43.86 -22.24
C GLN A 968 -12.73 -42.60 -22.30
N ASN A 969 -12.16 -42.32 -23.47
CA ASN A 969 -11.43 -41.08 -23.76
C ASN A 969 -12.41 -39.91 -23.90
N ILE A 970 -12.83 -39.34 -22.78
CA ILE A 970 -13.55 -38.05 -22.76
C ILE A 970 -12.50 -36.94 -22.72
N THR A 971 -12.58 -35.99 -23.66
CA THR A 971 -11.65 -34.85 -23.66
C THR A 971 -12.09 -33.79 -22.66
N LEU A 972 -11.16 -32.95 -22.21
CA LEU A 972 -11.47 -31.82 -21.32
C LEU A 972 -12.54 -30.90 -21.94
N ALA A 973 -12.56 -30.77 -23.26
CA ALA A 973 -13.58 -29.99 -23.96
C ALA A 973 -14.99 -30.56 -23.73
N ASP A 974 -15.16 -31.89 -23.80
CA ASP A 974 -16.45 -32.55 -23.58
C ASP A 974 -16.92 -32.43 -22.12
N ALA A 975 -15.99 -32.52 -21.16
CA ALA A 975 -16.30 -32.35 -19.74
C ALA A 975 -16.73 -30.91 -19.39
N ILE A 976 -16.11 -29.91 -20.03
CA ILE A 976 -16.48 -28.50 -19.88
C ILE A 976 -17.82 -28.22 -20.54
N ASP A 977 -18.09 -28.78 -21.72
CA ASP A 977 -19.36 -28.59 -22.45
C ASP A 977 -20.55 -29.15 -21.64
N GLU A 978 -20.39 -30.32 -21.01
CA GLU A 978 -21.42 -30.94 -20.16
C GLU A 978 -21.63 -30.18 -18.84
N LEU A 979 -20.54 -29.70 -18.21
CA LEU A 979 -20.64 -28.86 -17.02
C LEU A 979 -21.38 -27.56 -17.32
N GLU A 980 -21.05 -26.93 -18.45
CA GLU A 980 -21.68 -25.69 -18.91
C GLU A 980 -23.17 -25.87 -19.20
N ARG A 981 -23.55 -26.95 -19.89
CA ARG A 981 -24.96 -27.30 -20.15
C ARG A 981 -25.75 -27.46 -18.85
N ARG A 982 -25.18 -28.11 -17.82
CA ARG A 982 -25.84 -28.31 -16.51
C ARG A 982 -25.99 -27.01 -15.72
N MET A 983 -24.96 -26.19 -15.66
CA MET A 983 -25.03 -24.89 -14.95
C MET A 983 -26.09 -23.98 -15.58
N ILE A 984 -26.19 -23.97 -16.92
CA ILE A 984 -27.20 -23.20 -17.64
C ILE A 984 -28.62 -23.70 -17.32
N ALA A 985 -28.83 -25.01 -17.33
CA ALA A 985 -30.14 -25.61 -17.03
C ALA A 985 -30.58 -25.36 -15.57
N GLU A 986 -29.66 -25.48 -14.60
CA GLU A 986 -29.93 -25.22 -13.18
C GLU A 986 -30.34 -23.76 -12.93
N ALA A 987 -29.62 -22.81 -13.53
CA ALA A 987 -29.91 -21.39 -13.41
C ALA A 987 -31.24 -20.99 -14.07
N LEU A 988 -31.57 -21.58 -15.23
CA LEU A 988 -32.88 -21.37 -15.86
C LEU A 988 -34.01 -21.92 -15.00
N ARG A 989 -33.86 -23.11 -14.42
CA ARG A 989 -34.85 -23.73 -13.53
C ARG A 989 -35.08 -22.88 -12.29
N LYS A 990 -34.02 -22.40 -11.64
CA LYS A 990 -34.06 -21.58 -10.42
C LYS A 990 -34.77 -20.24 -10.62
N HIS A 991 -34.69 -19.67 -11.83
CA HIS A 991 -35.36 -18.42 -12.18
C HIS A 991 -36.63 -18.60 -13.02
N SER A 992 -37.21 -19.81 -13.05
CA SER A 992 -38.45 -20.14 -13.77
C SER A 992 -38.43 -19.70 -15.24
N GLY A 993 -37.32 -19.94 -15.95
CA GLY A 993 -37.14 -19.56 -17.35
C GLY A 993 -36.82 -18.07 -17.58
N ASN A 994 -36.63 -17.26 -16.53
CA ASN A 994 -36.25 -15.85 -16.70
C ASN A 994 -34.77 -15.71 -17.07
N ILE A 995 -34.52 -15.67 -18.37
CA ILE A 995 -33.20 -15.56 -19.01
C ILE A 995 -32.37 -14.39 -18.43
N SER A 996 -32.99 -13.24 -18.10
CA SER A 996 -32.24 -12.08 -17.60
C SER A 996 -31.68 -12.30 -16.20
N ARG A 997 -32.43 -13.00 -15.34
CA ARG A 997 -31.98 -13.32 -13.97
C ARG A 997 -31.01 -14.50 -13.97
N ALA A 998 -31.27 -15.52 -14.78
CA ALA A 998 -30.36 -16.66 -14.96
C ALA A 998 -29.00 -16.21 -15.52
N ALA A 999 -28.97 -15.28 -16.47
CA ALA A 999 -27.72 -14.75 -17.02
C ALA A 999 -26.91 -14.00 -15.94
N ARG A 1000 -27.58 -13.18 -15.11
CA ARG A 1000 -26.93 -12.46 -14.02
C ARG A 1000 -26.33 -13.39 -12.97
N GLU A 1001 -27.02 -14.47 -12.61
CA GLU A 1001 -26.47 -15.48 -11.68
C GLU A 1001 -25.26 -16.21 -12.27
N LEU A 1002 -25.31 -16.54 -13.56
CA LEU A 1002 -24.21 -17.20 -14.25
C LEU A 1002 -23.04 -16.26 -14.60
N GLY A 1003 -23.11 -14.96 -14.25
CA GLY A 1003 -22.11 -13.97 -14.66
C GLY A 1003 -22.07 -13.71 -16.17
N LEU A 1004 -23.13 -14.08 -16.89
CA LEU A 1004 -23.26 -13.91 -18.34
C LEU A 1004 -24.14 -12.70 -18.66
N THR A 1005 -23.89 -12.07 -19.82
CA THR A 1005 -24.86 -11.14 -20.38
C THR A 1005 -26.08 -11.91 -20.90
N ARG A 1006 -27.26 -11.28 -20.92
CA ARG A 1006 -28.49 -11.92 -21.46
C ARG A 1006 -28.27 -12.49 -22.87
N ARG A 1007 -27.52 -11.78 -23.71
CA ARG A 1007 -27.13 -12.22 -25.07
C ARG A 1007 -26.15 -13.40 -25.02
N GLY A 1008 -25.19 -13.38 -24.11
CA GLY A 1008 -24.25 -14.48 -23.89
C GLY A 1008 -24.94 -15.77 -23.47
N LEU A 1009 -25.96 -15.69 -22.61
CA LEU A 1009 -26.76 -16.86 -22.24
C LEU A 1009 -27.57 -17.40 -23.44
N TYR A 1010 -28.16 -16.54 -24.27
CA TYR A 1010 -28.88 -16.97 -25.48
C TYR A 1010 -28.00 -17.75 -26.46
N LEU A 1011 -26.77 -17.28 -26.71
CA LEU A 1011 -25.81 -17.96 -27.59
C LEU A 1011 -25.42 -19.34 -27.06
N LYS A 1012 -25.31 -19.48 -25.74
CA LYS A 1012 -25.03 -20.78 -25.12
C LYS A 1012 -26.24 -21.71 -25.12
N LEU A 1013 -27.46 -21.17 -25.01
CA LEU A 1013 -28.68 -21.98 -25.14
C LEU A 1013 -28.83 -22.56 -26.55
N GLU A 1014 -28.56 -21.76 -27.58
CA GLU A 1014 -28.53 -22.25 -28.98
C GLU A 1014 -27.43 -23.28 -29.21
N ARG A 1015 -26.22 -23.03 -28.68
CA ARG A 1015 -25.09 -23.96 -28.81
C ARG A 1015 -25.35 -25.32 -28.15
N HIS A 1016 -26.12 -25.33 -27.05
CA HIS A 1016 -26.39 -26.53 -26.25
C HIS A 1016 -27.73 -27.20 -26.53
N ASP A 1017 -28.51 -26.68 -27.50
CA ASP A 1017 -29.89 -27.10 -27.83
C ASP A 1017 -30.85 -27.10 -26.61
N LEU A 1018 -30.75 -26.08 -25.77
CA LEU A 1018 -31.59 -25.91 -24.57
C LEU A 1018 -32.67 -24.84 -24.78
N SER A 1019 -33.94 -25.17 -24.47
CA SER A 1019 -35.05 -24.22 -24.53
C SER A 1019 -35.28 -23.51 -23.19
N ALA A 1020 -35.71 -22.25 -23.23
CA ALA A 1020 -35.97 -21.45 -22.03
C ALA A 1020 -37.27 -21.82 -21.28
N SER A 1021 -38.02 -22.82 -21.73
CA SER A 1021 -39.40 -23.11 -21.28
C SER A 1021 -39.61 -24.53 -20.71
N ALA A 1022 -38.67 -25.05 -19.93
CA ALA A 1022 -38.84 -26.31 -19.18
C ALA A 1022 -38.92 -26.05 -17.68
#